data_AF-A0A7S7NZT5-F1
#
_entry.id   AF-A0A7S7NZT5-F1
#
_cell.length_a   1.000
_cell.length_b   1.000
_cell.length_c   1.000
_cell.angle_alpha   90.00
_cell.angle_beta   90.00
_cell.angle_gamma   90.00
#
_symmetry.space_group_name_H-M   'P 1'
#
loop_
_entity.id
_entity.type
_entity.pdbx_description
1 polymer ?
#
loop_
_entity_poly.entity_id
_entity_poly.type
_entity_poly.pdbx_seq_one_letter_code
_entity_poly.pdbx_strand_id
1 'polypeptide(L)'
;MKHLWLVGLLFTSVTAGAADFTSARSGNWDDPSTWSPSGTPGIGDRVTIEGRHTVTIPDSYTATIGDSPSDDTATPAIQCGSPNGSGTLAIRGTLIFRGPVRQCNSTWTVGPGAVVTHDSSGAAKPADTNYTWKLGMQNGQSGSRLVIEGTRERRAVFNIATDSGNAGGFQGGTLTTQDAGLVQASYANFSHWGTAASYLLRTWPHSKGAAAYFDSCNISNSGPIILHGIRPNVTFRILNTVITAPLIPSTNRYIELGYGAYLTATPSGGDLRIEGSYIEGTVALNVNSNLIGKDAGFTIRNTILAGGAKSGQVPFLQSNSPAFAPGNWDLVFLENRIQSSSDSGSLPSGTLRRTILTRNYRINPHWVYLSPSDTNLDGWIAEAEVDNGTAGDILMIVPGRNPYRVTIRNGITPPTPGGQAPGVTINYNTSINCDGKPWFCPAITAERNTYLGDVQALTAIGGENNAGGAGLFASIQFNIAWRTTPGIGYVTKWHNLQTPVDGTYALADSNNWWNFTNELRYDRLDTNPGVYLTPPGPNDKNAEPQFLEWRNMRQWGSRLKPGIASWDQIMAEFQQLNQPEYDKRFNLLDMYNWIRAGYRPQNAAAALMQDGSGGTIGAIHPLYAFETLDRVYQASPGFLVNNGF
;
A
#
# COMPACT_ATOMS: atom_id res chain seq x y z
N MET A 1 10.84 82.32 27.52
CA MET A 1 10.08 81.53 26.53
C MET A 1 11.08 80.64 25.80
N LYS A 2 11.01 79.32 25.99
CA LYS A 2 11.97 78.34 25.50
C LYS A 2 11.51 77.79 24.16
N HIS A 3 12.35 77.88 23.13
CA HIS A 3 12.15 77.20 21.85
C HIS A 3 12.64 75.76 21.95
N LEU A 4 11.76 74.81 21.67
CA LEU A 4 12.08 73.38 21.56
C LEU A 4 12.01 73.02 20.07
N TRP A 5 13.16 72.67 19.49
CA TRP A 5 13.26 72.10 18.15
C TRP A 5 12.95 70.61 18.23
N LEU A 6 11.92 70.16 17.50
CA LEU A 6 11.58 68.76 17.31
C LEU A 6 12.21 68.30 15.99
N VAL A 7 13.30 67.53 16.05
CA VAL A 7 13.89 66.86 14.89
C VAL A 7 13.14 65.54 14.70
N GLY A 8 12.29 65.48 13.67
CA GLY A 8 11.66 64.25 13.22
C GLY A 8 12.64 63.42 12.41
N LEU A 9 13.21 62.37 13.03
CA LEU A 9 14.01 61.36 12.34
C LEU A 9 13.06 60.44 11.57
N LEU A 10 12.85 60.72 10.27
CA LEU A 10 12.20 59.77 9.35
C LEU A 10 13.14 58.57 9.17
N PHE A 11 12.86 57.46 9.83
CA PHE A 11 13.38 56.15 9.43
C PHE A 11 12.63 55.71 8.17
N THR A 12 13.11 56.11 7.00
CA THR A 12 12.76 55.43 5.75
C THR A 12 13.38 54.05 5.81
N SER A 13 12.57 53.02 6.09
CA SER A 13 12.94 51.62 5.91
C SER A 13 13.37 51.44 4.45
N VAL A 14 14.68 51.38 4.22
CA VAL A 14 15.26 51.05 2.93
C VAL A 14 14.84 49.62 2.64
N THR A 15 13.89 49.44 1.73
CA THR A 15 13.64 48.13 1.13
C THR A 15 14.92 47.78 0.38
N ALA A 16 15.80 46.99 0.99
CA ALA A 16 16.93 46.40 0.28
C ALA A 16 16.36 45.69 -0.95
N GLY A 17 16.76 46.16 -2.14
CA GLY A 17 16.28 45.58 -3.39
C GLY A 17 16.80 44.15 -3.52
N ALA A 18 15.96 43.28 -4.07
CA ALA A 18 16.35 41.92 -4.45
C ALA A 18 17.66 41.93 -5.25
N ALA A 19 18.67 41.20 -4.78
CA ALA A 19 19.94 41.02 -5.48
C ALA A 19 20.09 39.58 -5.99
N ASP A 20 20.76 39.44 -7.15
CA ASP A 20 21.17 38.15 -7.67
C ASP A 20 22.60 37.85 -7.19
N PHE A 21 22.76 36.75 -6.45
CA PHE A 21 24.05 36.24 -6.00
C PHE A 21 24.46 35.01 -6.81
N THR A 22 25.75 34.91 -7.11
CA THR A 22 26.36 33.74 -7.73
C THR A 22 27.45 33.21 -6.81
N SER A 23 27.52 31.89 -6.59
CA SER A 23 28.58 31.31 -5.76
C SER A 23 29.96 31.60 -6.41
N ALA A 24 30.83 32.31 -5.70
CA ALA A 24 32.19 32.62 -6.12
C ALA A 24 33.17 31.47 -5.84
N ARG A 25 32.86 30.62 -4.87
CA ARG A 25 33.64 29.44 -4.47
C ARG A 25 32.76 28.43 -3.74
N SER A 26 33.28 27.23 -3.49
CA SER A 26 32.71 26.32 -2.49
C SER A 26 32.90 26.90 -1.09
N GLY A 27 31.90 26.76 -0.22
CA GLY A 27 31.93 27.32 1.12
C GLY A 27 30.59 27.25 1.84
N ASN A 28 30.54 27.83 3.02
CA ASN A 28 29.30 27.93 3.76
C ASN A 28 28.42 29.08 3.23
N TRP A 29 27.10 28.92 3.30
CA TRP A 29 26.12 29.91 2.88
C TRP A 29 26.28 31.22 3.65
N ASP A 30 26.61 31.16 4.93
CA ASP A 30 26.76 32.30 5.84
C ASP A 30 28.12 33.01 5.72
N ASP A 31 29.04 32.52 4.88
CA ASP A 31 30.31 33.19 4.56
C ASP A 31 30.13 34.16 3.37
N PRO A 32 30.26 35.49 3.57
CA PRO A 32 30.08 36.48 2.50
C PRO A 32 31.04 36.31 1.31
N SER A 33 32.15 35.59 1.49
CA SER A 33 33.11 35.32 0.42
C SER A 33 32.78 34.07 -0.41
N THR A 34 31.76 33.31 -0.02
CA THR A 34 31.14 32.27 -0.85
C THR A 34 30.41 32.87 -2.04
N TRP A 35 30.00 34.14 -1.96
CA TRP A 35 29.09 34.76 -2.93
C TRP A 35 29.70 35.96 -3.67
N SER A 36 29.19 36.20 -4.88
CA SER A 36 29.45 37.37 -5.71
C SER A 36 28.10 37.98 -6.13
N PRO A 37 27.83 39.28 -5.84
CA PRO A 37 28.68 40.19 -5.07
C PRO A 37 28.90 39.69 -3.64
N SER A 38 29.95 40.20 -2.97
CA SER A 38 30.23 39.75 -1.60
C SER A 38 29.12 40.18 -0.66
N GLY A 39 28.61 39.22 0.12
CA GLY A 39 27.45 39.36 0.98
C GLY A 39 26.84 37.99 1.26
N THR A 40 25.88 37.93 2.17
CA THR A 40 25.14 36.71 2.48
C THR A 40 23.74 36.83 1.87
N PRO A 41 23.35 35.96 0.91
CA PRO A 41 22.01 35.99 0.32
C PRO A 41 20.93 35.79 1.39
N GLY A 42 19.88 36.61 1.34
CA GLY A 42 18.77 36.63 2.28
C GLY A 42 17.40 36.74 1.63
N ILE A 43 16.41 37.22 2.40
CA ILE A 43 15.03 37.40 1.91
C ILE A 43 15.01 38.41 0.76
N GLY A 44 14.30 38.08 -0.32
CA GLY A 44 14.20 38.88 -1.53
C GLY A 44 15.27 38.55 -2.57
N ASP A 45 16.40 37.97 -2.15
CA ASP A 45 17.50 37.64 -3.06
C ASP A 45 17.27 36.35 -3.84
N ARG A 46 18.09 36.13 -4.85
CA ARG A 46 18.16 34.89 -5.63
C ARG A 46 19.59 34.40 -5.68
N VAL A 47 19.77 33.07 -5.73
CA VAL A 47 21.10 32.48 -5.83
C VAL A 47 21.27 31.57 -7.04
N THR A 48 22.45 31.65 -7.65
CA THR A 48 22.95 30.73 -8.66
C THR A 48 24.18 29.99 -8.12
N ILE A 49 24.10 28.67 -8.03
CA ILE A 49 25.24 27.81 -7.66
C ILE A 49 25.98 27.40 -8.95
N GLU A 50 27.20 27.88 -9.08
CA GLU A 50 28.06 27.61 -10.24
C GLU A 50 28.57 26.17 -10.27
N GLY A 51 28.94 25.74 -11.47
CA GLY A 51 29.52 24.41 -11.67
C GLY A 51 30.73 24.16 -10.77
N ARG A 52 30.85 22.94 -10.25
CA ARG A 52 31.93 22.47 -9.36
C ARG A 52 31.96 23.11 -7.96
N HIS A 53 31.06 24.05 -7.66
CA HIS A 53 30.94 24.57 -6.30
C HIS A 53 30.04 23.69 -5.44
N THR A 54 30.37 23.65 -4.16
CA THR A 54 29.54 23.06 -3.09
C THR A 54 29.24 24.15 -2.09
N VAL A 55 27.98 24.58 -2.03
CA VAL A 55 27.50 25.51 -1.02
C VAL A 55 26.87 24.71 0.11
N THR A 56 27.24 25.00 1.35
CA THR A 56 26.73 24.31 2.53
C THR A 56 25.93 25.26 3.42
N ILE A 57 24.71 24.88 3.81
CA ILE A 57 23.98 25.54 4.90
C ILE A 57 24.37 24.82 6.20
N PRO A 58 25.17 25.44 7.10
CA PRO A 58 25.67 24.77 8.31
C PRO A 58 24.57 24.39 9.31
N ASP A 59 24.81 23.39 10.17
CA ASP A 59 23.85 22.83 11.16
C ASP A 59 23.09 23.87 12.01
N SER A 60 23.72 24.99 12.35
CA SER A 60 23.14 26.03 13.22
C SER A 60 22.62 27.25 12.47
N TYR A 61 22.62 27.23 11.14
CA TYR A 61 22.25 28.38 10.32
C TYR A 61 20.89 28.18 9.65
N THR A 62 20.12 29.27 9.61
CA THR A 62 18.88 29.36 8.84
C THR A 62 19.10 30.26 7.62
N ALA A 63 19.13 29.66 6.43
CA ALA A 63 19.12 30.40 5.18
C ALA A 63 17.67 30.65 4.76
N THR A 64 17.27 31.91 4.61
CA THR A 64 15.98 32.29 4.01
C THR A 64 16.24 33.01 2.71
N ILE A 65 15.67 32.55 1.60
CA ILE A 65 15.98 33.04 0.24
C ILE A 65 14.72 33.13 -0.62
N GLY A 66 14.66 34.12 -1.52
CA GLY A 66 13.53 34.35 -2.43
C GLY A 66 12.52 35.40 -1.95
N ASP A 67 11.58 35.75 -2.83
CA ASP A 67 10.65 36.89 -2.72
C ASP A 67 9.15 36.49 -2.61
N SER A 68 8.85 35.18 -2.53
CA SER A 68 7.49 34.60 -2.56
C SER A 68 6.67 35.10 -3.76
N PRO A 69 7.05 34.75 -5.00
CA PRO A 69 6.33 35.18 -6.20
C PRO A 69 4.90 34.61 -6.27
N SER A 70 4.05 35.14 -7.15
CA SER A 70 2.65 34.68 -7.28
C SER A 70 2.50 33.21 -7.68
N ASP A 71 3.47 32.68 -8.42
CA ASP A 71 3.41 31.35 -9.01
C ASP A 71 4.79 30.70 -9.18
N ASP A 72 4.77 29.43 -9.60
CA ASP A 72 5.95 28.58 -9.78
C ASP A 72 6.72 28.84 -11.10
N THR A 73 6.23 29.74 -11.97
CA THR A 73 6.87 30.06 -13.25
C THR A 73 7.90 31.18 -13.14
N ALA A 74 7.91 31.89 -12.01
CA ALA A 74 8.85 32.94 -11.68
C ALA A 74 10.31 32.47 -11.68
N THR A 75 11.23 33.44 -11.64
CA THR A 75 12.65 33.17 -11.50
C THR A 75 12.91 32.40 -10.20
N PRO A 76 13.68 31.30 -10.23
CA PRO A 76 13.96 30.50 -9.05
C PRO A 76 14.65 31.31 -7.94
N ALA A 77 14.30 31.02 -6.69
CA ALA A 77 15.03 31.51 -5.52
C ALA A 77 16.43 30.87 -5.46
N ILE A 78 16.54 29.61 -5.87
CA ILE A 78 17.80 28.86 -5.96
C ILE A 78 17.86 28.13 -7.30
N GLN A 79 18.97 28.26 -8.02
CA GLN A 79 19.21 27.48 -9.23
C GLN A 79 20.69 27.09 -9.40
N CYS A 80 20.97 26.07 -10.20
CA CYS A 80 22.31 25.89 -10.76
C CYS A 80 22.55 26.83 -11.97
N GLY A 81 23.82 27.17 -12.24
CA GLY A 81 24.20 28.00 -13.39
C GLY A 81 23.97 27.34 -14.76
N SER A 82 23.80 26.03 -14.84
CA SER A 82 23.54 25.30 -16.08
C SER A 82 22.79 23.98 -15.83
N PRO A 83 21.91 23.53 -16.74
CA PRO A 83 21.24 22.23 -16.63
C PRO A 83 22.18 21.04 -16.46
N ASN A 84 23.30 21.05 -17.18
CA ASN A 84 24.34 20.01 -17.09
C ASN A 84 25.46 20.42 -16.14
N GLY A 85 25.21 21.40 -15.28
CA GLY A 85 26.14 21.85 -14.26
C GLY A 85 26.38 20.80 -13.18
N SER A 86 27.46 20.98 -12.43
CA SER A 86 27.85 20.14 -11.30
C SER A 86 27.81 20.88 -9.97
N GLY A 87 27.13 22.02 -9.91
CA GLY A 87 26.92 22.77 -8.66
C GLY A 87 26.08 21.96 -7.68
N THR A 88 26.41 22.04 -6.40
CA THR A 88 25.78 21.23 -5.33
C THR A 88 25.40 22.08 -4.14
N LEU A 89 24.23 21.77 -3.54
CA LEU A 89 23.80 22.31 -2.26
C LEU A 89 23.81 21.19 -1.22
N ALA A 90 24.43 21.46 -0.08
CA ALA A 90 24.41 20.61 1.11
C ALA A 90 23.68 21.32 2.25
N ILE A 91 22.53 20.80 2.66
CA ILE A 91 21.70 21.39 3.71
C ILE A 91 21.93 20.61 5.00
N ARG A 92 22.55 21.24 6.00
CA ARG A 92 22.74 20.64 7.33
C ARG A 92 21.97 21.38 8.43
N GLY A 93 21.74 22.68 8.25
CA GLY A 93 20.85 23.49 9.09
C GLY A 93 19.45 23.60 8.51
N THR A 94 18.93 24.83 8.45
CA THR A 94 17.58 25.13 7.94
C THR A 94 17.63 25.90 6.62
N LEU A 95 16.91 25.42 5.61
CA LEU A 95 16.61 26.16 4.39
C LEU A 95 15.13 26.55 4.38
N ILE A 96 14.84 27.84 4.28
CA ILE A 96 13.52 28.38 3.98
C ILE A 96 13.57 28.99 2.58
N PHE A 97 12.83 28.43 1.63
CA PHE A 97 12.81 28.92 0.26
C PHE A 97 11.47 29.55 -0.08
N ARG A 98 11.53 30.77 -0.61
CA ARG A 98 10.43 31.65 -0.96
C ARG A 98 10.35 31.82 -2.48
N GLY A 99 10.29 30.72 -3.21
CA GLY A 99 10.23 30.68 -4.67
C GLY A 99 10.73 29.34 -5.22
N PRO A 100 10.64 29.08 -6.53
CA PRO A 100 11.01 27.79 -7.09
C PRO A 100 12.48 27.42 -6.84
N VAL A 101 12.79 26.13 -6.73
CA VAL A 101 14.16 25.61 -6.65
C VAL A 101 14.47 24.82 -7.93
N ARG A 102 15.65 25.04 -8.55
CA ARG A 102 16.09 24.35 -9.76
C ARG A 102 17.46 23.72 -9.61
N GLN A 103 17.47 22.43 -9.31
CA GLN A 103 18.68 21.63 -9.24
C GLN A 103 19.13 21.17 -10.64
N CYS A 104 20.44 21.15 -10.91
CA CYS A 104 21.04 20.61 -12.12
C CYS A 104 21.25 19.09 -12.06
N ASN A 105 21.89 18.52 -13.08
CA ASN A 105 22.28 17.10 -13.16
C ASN A 105 23.40 16.72 -12.17
N SER A 106 23.16 16.97 -10.88
CA SER A 106 24.10 16.77 -9.77
C SER A 106 23.39 16.18 -8.55
N THR A 107 24.16 15.76 -7.54
CA THR A 107 23.64 15.27 -6.28
C THR A 107 23.63 16.38 -5.23
N TRP A 108 22.44 16.75 -4.74
CA TRP A 108 22.27 17.63 -3.58
C TRP A 108 21.96 16.79 -2.35
N THR A 109 22.33 17.30 -1.17
CA THR A 109 22.24 16.53 0.08
C THR A 109 21.49 17.29 1.17
N VAL A 110 20.74 16.55 1.99
CA VAL A 110 20.09 17.05 3.21
C VAL A 110 20.46 16.12 4.35
N GLY A 111 21.18 16.65 5.34
CA GLY A 111 21.77 15.87 6.43
C GLY A 111 20.84 15.63 7.62
N PRO A 112 21.33 14.92 8.66
CA PRO A 112 20.54 14.58 9.84
C PRO A 112 20.03 15.79 10.61
N GLY A 113 18.72 15.85 10.85
CA GLY A 113 18.07 16.95 11.57
C GLY A 113 17.94 18.26 10.78
N ALA A 114 18.39 18.28 9.52
CA ALA A 114 18.21 19.44 8.66
C ALA A 114 16.72 19.69 8.37
N VAL A 115 16.36 20.95 8.19
CA VAL A 115 14.97 21.38 7.95
C VAL A 115 14.89 22.10 6.61
N VAL A 116 13.92 21.73 5.79
CA VAL A 116 13.61 22.36 4.52
C VAL A 116 12.15 22.83 4.57
N THR A 117 11.95 24.12 4.43
CA THR A 117 10.64 24.77 4.56
C THR A 117 10.29 25.50 3.28
N HIS A 118 9.17 25.12 2.67
CA HIS A 118 8.51 25.90 1.64
C HIS A 118 7.79 27.09 2.27
N ASP A 119 8.01 28.29 1.74
CA ASP A 119 7.37 29.50 2.27
C ASP A 119 6.77 30.38 1.16
N SER A 120 5.45 30.27 1.00
CA SER A 120 4.64 31.12 0.14
C SER A 120 3.86 32.18 0.92
N SER A 121 4.18 32.41 2.21
CA SER A 121 3.45 33.36 3.08
C SER A 121 3.43 34.79 2.56
N GLY A 122 4.44 35.18 1.77
CA GLY A 122 4.50 36.51 1.14
C GLY A 122 3.83 36.61 -0.23
N ALA A 123 3.31 35.52 -0.78
CA ALA A 123 2.68 35.52 -2.09
C ALA A 123 1.33 36.27 -2.05
N ALA A 124 0.83 36.69 -3.21
CA ALA A 124 -0.48 37.33 -3.30
C ALA A 124 -1.63 36.39 -2.89
N LYS A 125 -1.45 35.07 -3.01
CA LYS A 125 -2.40 34.03 -2.58
C LYS A 125 -1.67 32.90 -1.87
N PRO A 126 -1.19 33.09 -0.64
CA PRO A 126 -0.29 32.16 0.03
C PRO A 126 -0.76 30.71 0.02
N ALA A 127 -2.03 30.47 0.39
CA ALA A 127 -2.63 29.14 0.47
C ALA A 127 -2.71 28.39 -0.88
N ASP A 128 -2.76 29.11 -2.01
CA ASP A 128 -2.88 28.54 -3.36
C ASP A 128 -1.52 28.44 -4.07
N THR A 129 -0.49 29.10 -3.54
CA THR A 129 0.83 29.15 -4.18
C THR A 129 1.69 27.97 -3.74
N ASN A 130 2.15 27.16 -4.70
CA ASN A 130 2.95 25.96 -4.46
C ASN A 130 4.26 26.02 -5.28
N TYR A 131 5.38 26.37 -4.66
CA TYR A 131 6.68 26.37 -5.36
C TYR A 131 7.25 24.96 -5.44
N THR A 132 7.73 24.56 -6.61
CA THR A 132 8.29 23.25 -6.87
C THR A 132 9.78 23.21 -6.57
N TRP A 133 10.24 22.03 -6.19
CA TRP A 133 11.65 21.69 -6.22
C TRP A 133 11.91 20.83 -7.46
N LYS A 134 12.49 21.46 -8.48
CA LYS A 134 12.81 20.80 -9.74
C LYS A 134 14.13 20.04 -9.61
N LEU A 135 14.06 18.73 -9.66
CA LEU A 135 15.19 17.81 -9.57
C LEU A 135 15.68 17.49 -10.98
N GLY A 136 16.58 18.35 -11.45
CA GLY A 136 16.99 18.41 -12.86
C GLY A 136 16.33 19.60 -13.56
N MET A 137 17.13 20.41 -14.24
CA MET A 137 16.63 21.53 -15.04
C MET A 137 16.10 21.05 -16.40
N GLN A 138 16.37 19.80 -16.77
CA GLN A 138 15.91 19.13 -17.98
C GLN A 138 15.46 17.70 -17.67
N ASN A 139 14.70 17.12 -18.60
CA ASN A 139 14.15 15.77 -18.43
C ASN A 139 15.20 14.68 -18.67
N GLY A 140 15.07 13.56 -17.94
CA GLY A 140 15.93 12.39 -18.14
C GLY A 140 17.37 12.59 -17.63
N GLN A 141 17.60 13.57 -16.76
CA GLN A 141 18.90 13.82 -16.16
C GLN A 141 19.17 12.81 -15.03
N SER A 142 19.74 11.66 -15.38
CA SER A 142 19.96 10.51 -14.48
C SER A 142 20.89 10.78 -13.29
N GLY A 143 21.68 11.86 -13.32
CA GLY A 143 22.50 12.33 -12.21
C GLY A 143 21.80 13.30 -11.26
N SER A 144 20.61 13.81 -11.62
CA SER A 144 19.81 14.70 -10.78
C SER A 144 19.24 13.92 -9.60
N ARG A 145 19.85 14.12 -8.43
CA ARG A 145 19.55 13.33 -7.25
C ARG A 145 19.48 14.19 -6.00
N LEU A 146 18.43 14.03 -5.21
CA LEU A 146 18.35 14.56 -3.86
C LEU A 146 18.53 13.42 -2.86
N VAL A 147 19.61 13.46 -2.11
CA VAL A 147 19.94 12.48 -1.06
C VAL A 147 19.60 13.08 0.30
N ILE A 148 18.68 12.45 1.02
CA ILE A 148 18.19 12.88 2.32
C ILE A 148 18.59 11.81 3.33
N GLU A 149 19.58 12.11 4.15
CA GLU A 149 20.24 11.18 5.07
C GLU A 149 19.94 11.59 6.51
N GLY A 150 18.72 11.31 6.98
CA GLY A 150 18.38 11.39 8.39
C GLY A 150 18.91 10.21 9.19
N THR A 151 18.83 10.32 10.52
CA THR A 151 18.90 9.16 11.43
C THR A 151 17.61 9.03 12.22
N ARG A 152 17.44 7.91 12.94
CA ARG A 152 16.26 7.69 13.79
C ARG A 152 16.06 8.82 14.82
N GLU A 153 17.16 9.31 15.38
CA GLU A 153 17.19 10.36 16.40
C GLU A 153 17.17 11.77 15.81
N ARG A 154 17.68 11.93 14.58
CA ARG A 154 17.80 13.22 13.88
C ARG A 154 17.23 13.10 12.47
N ARG A 155 15.92 13.02 12.39
CA ARG A 155 15.19 12.90 11.13
C ARG A 155 15.29 14.22 10.35
N ALA A 156 15.51 14.14 9.03
CA ALA A 156 15.41 15.33 8.18
C ALA A 156 13.93 15.73 8.05
N VAL A 157 13.63 17.03 7.98
CA VAL A 157 12.26 17.55 7.96
C VAL A 157 12.00 18.37 6.71
N PHE A 158 10.92 18.06 6.02
CA PHE A 158 10.37 18.81 4.89
C PHE A 158 8.95 19.26 5.26
N ASN A 159 8.73 20.56 5.32
CA ASN A 159 7.47 21.15 5.77
C ASN A 159 7.16 22.48 5.06
N ILE A 160 6.11 23.15 5.51
CA ILE A 160 5.68 24.47 5.05
C ILE A 160 5.75 25.48 6.20
N ALA A 161 5.96 26.75 5.85
CA ALA A 161 5.81 27.86 6.80
C ALA A 161 4.32 28.09 7.13
N THR A 162 4.06 28.77 8.25
CA THR A 162 2.70 29.20 8.60
C THR A 162 2.10 30.05 7.48
N ASP A 163 0.79 29.92 7.28
CA ASP A 163 0.00 30.60 6.23
C ASP A 163 0.42 30.27 4.77
N SER A 164 1.40 29.41 4.56
CA SER A 164 1.76 28.93 3.23
C SER A 164 0.80 27.85 2.74
N GLY A 165 0.64 27.78 1.42
CA GLY A 165 0.12 26.60 0.75
C GLY A 165 1.11 25.44 0.83
N ASN A 166 0.67 24.28 0.37
CA ASN A 166 1.54 23.12 0.19
C ASN A 166 2.75 23.45 -0.69
N ALA A 167 3.88 22.76 -0.47
CA ALA A 167 4.96 22.79 -1.45
C ALA A 167 4.50 22.16 -2.77
N GLY A 168 5.03 22.62 -3.90
CA GLY A 168 4.75 22.05 -5.22
C GLY A 168 5.29 20.63 -5.41
N GLY A 169 6.07 20.11 -4.44
CA GLY A 169 6.64 18.78 -4.46
C GLY A 169 7.92 18.65 -5.28
N PHE A 170 8.41 17.43 -5.43
CA PHE A 170 9.56 17.13 -6.29
C PHE A 170 9.11 16.90 -7.73
N GLN A 171 9.49 17.81 -8.62
CA GLN A 171 9.03 17.84 -10.01
C GLN A 171 10.19 17.73 -11.01
N GLY A 172 9.87 17.28 -12.23
CA GLY A 172 10.75 17.36 -13.40
C GLY A 172 10.74 18.74 -14.05
N GLY A 173 11.27 18.82 -15.27
CA GLY A 173 11.55 20.05 -16.03
C GLY A 173 10.41 21.10 -16.12
N THR A 174 9.95 21.43 -17.33
CA THR A 174 8.99 22.53 -17.52
C THR A 174 7.54 22.12 -17.35
N LEU A 175 7.23 20.83 -17.46
CA LEU A 175 5.87 20.30 -17.28
C LEU A 175 5.79 19.40 -16.05
N THR A 176 4.69 19.49 -15.30
CA THR A 176 4.37 18.65 -14.14
C THR A 176 4.28 17.15 -14.49
N THR A 177 4.23 16.80 -15.77
CA THR A 177 4.19 15.42 -16.28
C THR A 177 5.57 14.89 -16.67
N GLN A 178 6.67 15.42 -16.12
CA GLN A 178 8.04 15.01 -16.48
C GLN A 178 8.79 14.38 -15.29
N ASP A 179 9.91 13.71 -15.58
CA ASP A 179 10.74 12.99 -14.60
C ASP A 179 11.40 13.95 -13.61
N ALA A 180 11.08 13.83 -12.33
CA ALA A 180 11.61 14.60 -11.21
C ALA A 180 12.96 14.05 -10.70
N GLY A 181 13.79 13.46 -11.56
CA GLY A 181 15.04 12.85 -11.15
C GLY A 181 14.84 11.80 -10.04
N LEU A 182 15.79 11.73 -9.11
CA LEU A 182 15.88 10.68 -8.10
C LEU A 182 15.85 11.25 -6.67
N VAL A 183 14.87 10.84 -5.87
CA VAL A 183 14.85 11.12 -4.42
C VAL A 183 15.25 9.87 -3.65
N GLN A 184 16.24 10.02 -2.78
CA GLN A 184 16.80 8.95 -1.96
C GLN A 184 16.69 9.38 -0.49
N ALA A 185 15.59 8.98 0.16
CA ALA A 185 15.28 9.45 1.51
C ALA A 185 15.38 8.32 2.52
N SER A 186 16.15 8.55 3.59
CA SER A 186 16.21 7.71 4.78
C SER A 186 15.91 8.56 6.02
N TYR A 187 15.03 8.07 6.90
CA TYR A 187 14.65 8.76 8.14
C TYR A 187 14.25 10.23 7.94
N ALA A 188 13.32 10.47 7.01
CA ALA A 188 12.80 11.80 6.73
C ALA A 188 11.33 11.94 7.15
N ASN A 189 10.92 13.16 7.47
CA ASN A 189 9.53 13.55 7.69
C ASN A 189 9.11 14.50 6.58
N PHE A 190 8.13 14.11 5.78
CA PHE A 190 7.49 14.96 4.77
C PHE A 190 6.09 15.33 5.25
N SER A 191 5.81 16.63 5.28
CA SER A 191 4.48 17.15 5.57
C SER A 191 4.13 18.25 4.57
N HIS A 192 2.92 18.20 4.00
CA HIS A 192 2.43 19.22 3.07
C HIS A 192 3.32 19.38 1.82
N TRP A 193 3.87 18.28 1.32
CA TRP A 193 4.79 18.26 0.18
C TRP A 193 4.14 17.65 -1.06
N GLY A 194 3.93 18.47 -2.10
CA GLY A 194 3.04 18.13 -3.21
C GLY A 194 1.58 18.41 -2.87
N THR A 195 0.69 18.22 -3.85
CA THR A 195 -0.77 18.46 -3.73
C THR A 195 -1.56 17.26 -4.27
N ALA A 196 -2.88 17.35 -4.41
CA ALA A 196 -3.62 16.32 -5.15
C ALA A 196 -3.36 16.38 -6.67
N ALA A 197 -3.02 17.57 -7.19
CA ALA A 197 -2.73 17.80 -8.61
C ALA A 197 -1.23 17.74 -8.94
N SER A 198 -0.38 17.93 -7.92
CA SER A 198 1.08 17.87 -8.01
C SER A 198 1.63 16.74 -7.14
N TYR A 199 2.69 16.10 -7.56
CA TYR A 199 3.21 14.89 -6.91
C TYR A 199 4.05 15.23 -5.67
N LEU A 200 4.10 14.35 -4.67
CA LEU A 200 5.23 14.33 -3.74
C LEU A 200 6.50 14.03 -4.56
N LEU A 201 6.42 12.97 -5.37
CA LEU A 201 7.48 12.53 -6.26
C LEU A 201 6.89 11.90 -7.51
N ARG A 202 7.38 12.31 -8.68
CA ARG A 202 7.16 11.59 -9.93
C ARG A 202 8.50 11.27 -10.59
N THR A 203 8.95 10.02 -10.47
CA THR A 203 10.33 9.62 -10.81
C THR A 203 10.37 8.58 -11.93
N TRP A 204 11.44 8.61 -12.73
CA TRP A 204 11.74 7.60 -13.73
C TRP A 204 13.20 7.12 -13.63
N PRO A 205 13.51 6.18 -12.71
CA PRO A 205 14.79 5.49 -12.65
C PRO A 205 14.99 4.68 -13.94
N HIS A 206 15.72 5.22 -14.92
CA HIS A 206 15.76 4.68 -16.28
C HIS A 206 17.15 4.19 -16.72
N SER A 207 18.18 4.37 -15.89
CA SER A 207 19.56 3.91 -16.11
C SER A 207 19.98 2.89 -15.06
N LYS A 208 20.94 2.02 -15.41
CA LYS A 208 21.52 1.04 -14.48
C LYS A 208 22.01 1.74 -13.20
N GLY A 209 21.60 1.24 -12.05
CA GLY A 209 21.98 1.80 -10.74
C GLY A 209 21.19 3.05 -10.31
N ALA A 210 20.23 3.53 -11.11
CA ALA A 210 19.32 4.58 -10.68
C ALA A 210 18.46 4.08 -9.51
N ALA A 211 18.27 4.93 -8.50
CA ALA A 211 17.55 4.57 -7.29
C ALA A 211 16.69 5.72 -6.78
N ALA A 212 15.42 5.45 -6.54
CA ALA A 212 14.49 6.32 -5.83
C ALA A 212 13.85 5.54 -4.68
N TYR A 213 13.90 6.06 -3.46
CA TYR A 213 13.40 5.30 -2.31
C TYR A 213 12.99 6.19 -1.12
N PHE A 214 12.10 5.62 -0.31
CA PHE A 214 11.69 6.15 0.98
C PHE A 214 11.86 5.06 2.04
N ASP A 215 12.91 5.20 2.83
CA ASP A 215 13.29 4.26 3.88
C ASP A 215 13.06 4.88 5.25
N SER A 216 12.32 4.17 6.09
CA SER A 216 12.02 4.61 7.45
C SER A 216 11.50 6.05 7.44
N CYS A 217 10.67 6.44 6.47
CA CYS A 217 10.14 7.80 6.33
C CYS A 217 8.75 7.93 6.96
N ASN A 218 8.37 9.16 7.31
CA ASN A 218 7.01 9.52 7.67
C ASN A 218 6.50 10.54 6.65
N ILE A 219 5.42 10.23 5.97
CA ILE A 219 4.86 11.06 4.90
C ILE A 219 3.41 11.36 5.29
N SER A 220 3.07 12.64 5.36
CA SER A 220 1.74 13.11 5.76
C SER A 220 1.29 14.29 4.89
N ASN A 221 -0.01 14.41 4.65
CA ASN A 221 -0.60 15.55 3.93
C ASN A 221 0.12 15.89 2.61
N SER A 222 0.65 14.87 1.93
CA SER A 222 1.55 15.02 0.78
C SER A 222 0.92 14.48 -0.48
N GLY A 223 1.43 14.90 -1.63
CA GLY A 223 0.94 14.48 -2.94
C GLY A 223 1.32 13.04 -3.31
N PRO A 224 0.80 12.51 -4.43
CA PRO A 224 1.03 11.14 -4.87
C PRO A 224 2.52 10.83 -5.17
N ILE A 225 2.87 9.54 -5.07
CA ILE A 225 4.17 8.99 -5.44
C ILE A 225 4.00 8.16 -6.72
N ILE A 226 4.66 8.57 -7.79
CA ILE A 226 4.54 7.92 -9.08
C ILE A 226 5.90 7.46 -9.57
N LEU A 227 5.96 6.17 -9.92
CA LEU A 227 7.05 5.58 -10.67
C LEU A 227 6.60 5.45 -12.14
N HIS A 228 7.19 6.24 -13.02
CA HIS A 228 6.77 6.33 -14.42
C HIS A 228 6.94 4.99 -15.17
N GLY A 229 7.99 4.24 -14.84
CA GLY A 229 8.25 2.96 -15.45
C GLY A 229 9.28 2.18 -14.65
N ILE A 230 9.14 0.87 -14.67
CA ILE A 230 10.05 -0.06 -14.03
C ILE A 230 11.02 -0.58 -15.09
N ARG A 231 12.33 -0.47 -14.82
CA ARG A 231 13.38 -1.03 -15.69
C ARG A 231 14.21 -2.07 -14.93
N PRO A 232 14.88 -3.00 -15.63
CA PRO A 232 15.87 -3.88 -14.99
C PRO A 232 17.00 -3.07 -14.35
N ASN A 233 17.60 -3.59 -13.28
CA ASN A 233 18.75 -3.00 -12.56
C ASN A 233 18.53 -1.59 -11.98
N VAL A 234 17.29 -1.25 -11.64
CA VAL A 234 16.95 0.01 -10.94
C VAL A 234 16.39 -0.29 -9.55
N THR A 235 16.47 0.69 -8.66
CA THR A 235 15.88 0.58 -7.33
C THR A 235 14.67 1.49 -7.22
N PHE A 236 13.53 0.91 -6.87
CA PHE A 236 12.39 1.65 -6.33
C PHE A 236 11.89 0.91 -5.09
N ARG A 237 12.01 1.53 -3.92
CA ARG A 237 11.54 0.89 -2.69
C ARG A 237 10.94 1.84 -1.69
N ILE A 238 9.95 1.33 -0.98
CA ILE A 238 9.33 1.97 0.18
C ILE A 238 9.48 0.97 1.32
N LEU A 239 10.41 1.25 2.22
CA LEU A 239 10.75 0.35 3.33
C LEU A 239 10.46 1.01 4.66
N ASN A 240 9.79 0.31 5.57
CA ASN A 240 9.54 0.80 6.94
C ASN A 240 8.93 2.21 6.99
N THR A 241 8.16 2.57 5.96
CA THR A 241 7.66 3.93 5.77
C THR A 241 6.19 3.98 6.15
N VAL A 242 5.82 5.07 6.83
CA VAL A 242 4.44 5.37 7.21
C VAL A 242 3.94 6.49 6.31
N ILE A 243 2.84 6.24 5.61
CA ILE A 243 2.10 7.23 4.82
C ILE A 243 0.72 7.38 5.45
N THR A 244 0.37 8.60 5.85
CA THR A 244 -0.93 8.96 6.42
C THR A 244 -1.49 10.21 5.77
N ALA A 245 -2.81 10.40 5.83
CA ALA A 245 -3.51 11.56 5.29
C ALA A 245 -3.02 11.97 3.87
N PRO A 246 -2.97 11.03 2.90
CA PRO A 246 -2.51 11.33 1.54
C PRO A 246 -3.43 12.35 0.86
N LEU A 247 -2.86 13.26 0.06
CA LEU A 247 -3.62 14.13 -0.82
C LEU A 247 -3.94 13.38 -2.11
N ILE A 248 -5.13 12.78 -2.13
CA ILE A 248 -5.53 11.84 -3.19
C ILE A 248 -5.82 12.59 -4.52
N PRO A 249 -5.18 12.21 -5.64
CA PRO A 249 -5.46 12.77 -6.95
C PRO A 249 -6.83 12.35 -7.49
N SER A 250 -7.29 12.99 -8.56
CA SER A 250 -8.57 12.64 -9.23
C SER A 250 -8.61 11.21 -9.79
N THR A 251 -7.46 10.59 -10.03
CA THR A 251 -7.35 9.18 -10.44
C THR A 251 -7.57 8.20 -9.28
N ASN A 252 -7.69 8.71 -8.04
CA ASN A 252 -7.75 7.96 -6.78
C ASN A 252 -6.50 7.13 -6.43
N ARG A 253 -5.44 7.17 -7.24
CA ARG A 253 -4.21 6.37 -7.04
C ARG A 253 -3.15 7.20 -6.35
N TYR A 254 -2.82 6.87 -5.10
CA TYR A 254 -1.81 7.62 -4.35
C TYR A 254 -0.39 7.15 -4.66
N ILE A 255 -0.16 5.83 -4.62
CA ILE A 255 1.07 5.24 -5.13
C ILE A 255 0.76 4.58 -6.45
N GLU A 256 1.47 4.97 -7.50
CA GLU A 256 1.28 4.37 -8.82
C GLU A 256 2.59 3.87 -9.39
N LEU A 257 2.64 2.55 -9.64
CA LEU A 257 3.78 1.85 -10.19
C LEU A 257 3.50 1.55 -11.68
N GLY A 258 4.26 2.19 -12.59
CA GLY A 258 4.18 1.97 -14.05
C GLY A 258 3.44 3.05 -14.86
N TYR A 259 3.39 4.30 -14.39
CA TYR A 259 2.65 5.38 -15.06
C TYR A 259 3.39 5.95 -16.29
N GLY A 260 3.02 5.50 -17.49
CA GLY A 260 3.55 6.00 -18.78
C GLY A 260 4.36 4.96 -19.57
N ALA A 261 4.70 3.84 -18.94
CA ALA A 261 5.06 2.62 -19.63
C ALA A 261 4.53 1.45 -18.81
N TYR A 262 3.41 0.89 -19.23
CA TYR A 262 2.94 -0.39 -18.74
C TYR A 262 4.15 -1.34 -18.63
N LEU A 263 4.40 -1.91 -17.44
CA LEU A 263 5.53 -2.81 -17.16
C LEU A 263 5.77 -3.73 -18.38
N THR A 264 6.87 -3.54 -19.13
CA THR A 264 7.06 -4.14 -20.47
C THR A 264 7.85 -5.44 -20.47
N ALA A 265 8.58 -5.71 -19.40
CA ALA A 265 9.32 -6.95 -19.14
C ALA A 265 9.34 -7.22 -17.64
N THR A 266 9.46 -8.49 -17.24
CA THR A 266 9.78 -8.85 -15.86
C THR A 266 11.13 -8.24 -15.49
N PRO A 267 11.19 -7.33 -14.50
CA PRO A 267 12.43 -6.69 -14.10
C PRO A 267 13.34 -7.71 -13.40
N SER A 268 14.64 -7.56 -13.62
CA SER A 268 15.68 -8.37 -12.97
C SER A 268 16.87 -7.49 -12.56
N GLY A 269 17.64 -7.94 -11.56
CA GLY A 269 18.88 -7.29 -11.12
C GLY A 269 18.72 -5.95 -10.39
N GLY A 270 17.49 -5.54 -10.05
CA GLY A 270 17.17 -4.34 -9.26
C GLY A 270 16.53 -4.67 -7.91
N ASP A 271 16.22 -3.64 -7.11
CA ASP A 271 15.46 -3.75 -5.85
C ASP A 271 14.12 -3.01 -6.00
N LEU A 272 13.04 -3.78 -6.16
CA LEU A 272 11.70 -3.27 -6.47
C LEU A 272 10.71 -3.80 -5.43
N ARG A 273 10.48 -3.05 -4.36
CA ARG A 273 9.64 -3.53 -3.27
C ARG A 273 8.97 -2.49 -2.39
N ILE A 274 7.83 -2.87 -1.84
CA ILE A 274 7.20 -2.22 -0.69
C ILE A 274 7.25 -3.21 0.46
N GLU A 275 7.86 -2.84 1.57
CA GLU A 275 8.02 -3.77 2.69
C GLU A 275 8.04 -3.10 4.05
N GLY A 276 7.47 -3.78 5.06
CA GLY A 276 7.45 -3.28 6.43
C GLY A 276 6.71 -1.96 6.57
N SER A 277 5.79 -1.62 5.67
CA SER A 277 5.26 -0.26 5.54
C SER A 277 3.77 -0.18 5.91
N TYR A 278 3.34 1.01 6.29
CA TYR A 278 1.93 1.34 6.48
C TYR A 278 1.56 2.44 5.48
N ILE A 279 0.58 2.18 4.61
CA ILE A 279 0.28 3.06 3.49
C ILE A 279 -1.20 3.34 3.42
N GLU A 280 -1.58 4.59 3.65
CA GLU A 280 -2.92 5.09 3.34
C GLU A 280 -3.04 5.53 1.88
N GLY A 281 -4.22 5.29 1.32
CA GLY A 281 -4.56 5.58 -0.07
C GLY A 281 -4.28 4.39 -0.99
N THR A 282 -4.82 4.45 -2.20
CA THR A 282 -4.71 3.35 -3.15
C THR A 282 -3.29 3.18 -3.67
N VAL A 283 -2.78 1.96 -3.56
CA VAL A 283 -1.58 1.51 -4.26
C VAL A 283 -1.99 0.81 -5.56
N ALA A 284 -1.50 1.29 -6.69
CA ALA A 284 -1.81 0.78 -8.02
C ALA A 284 -0.58 0.21 -8.72
N LEU A 285 -0.68 -1.03 -9.21
CA LEU A 285 0.32 -1.66 -10.06
C LEU A 285 -0.21 -1.78 -11.50
N ASN A 286 0.38 -1.04 -12.44
CA ASN A 286 -0.03 -1.08 -13.84
C ASN A 286 0.98 -1.84 -14.71
N VAL A 287 0.56 -2.97 -15.29
CA VAL A 287 1.41 -3.79 -16.18
C VAL A 287 0.93 -3.81 -17.62
N ASN A 288 1.82 -4.15 -18.56
CA ASN A 288 1.48 -4.22 -20.00
C ASN A 288 0.65 -5.46 -20.28
N SER A 289 -0.21 -5.41 -21.31
CA SER A 289 -0.93 -6.59 -21.78
C SER A 289 0.02 -7.75 -22.15
N ASN A 290 1.25 -7.45 -22.55
CA ASN A 290 2.29 -8.45 -22.84
C ASN A 290 2.86 -9.15 -21.59
N LEU A 291 2.55 -8.64 -20.39
CA LEU A 291 2.92 -9.19 -19.09
C LEU A 291 1.74 -9.79 -18.31
N ILE A 292 0.57 -9.95 -18.93
CA ILE A 292 -0.55 -10.68 -18.30
C ILE A 292 -0.05 -12.08 -17.89
N GLY A 293 -0.28 -12.43 -16.62
CA GLY A 293 0.13 -13.73 -16.05
C GLY A 293 1.63 -13.95 -15.88
N LYS A 294 2.47 -12.92 -16.12
CA LYS A 294 3.93 -13.00 -15.89
C LYS A 294 4.29 -12.34 -14.57
N ASP A 295 5.41 -12.79 -13.98
CA ASP A 295 5.92 -12.18 -12.75
C ASP A 295 6.23 -10.69 -12.99
N ALA A 296 5.63 -9.83 -12.17
CA ALA A 296 5.90 -8.40 -12.21
C ALA A 296 7.30 -8.06 -11.66
N GLY A 297 7.98 -9.01 -11.00
CA GLY A 297 9.29 -8.84 -10.38
C GLY A 297 9.30 -7.80 -9.25
N PHE A 298 8.11 -7.37 -8.81
CA PHE A 298 7.90 -6.43 -7.73
C PHE A 298 7.48 -7.20 -6.48
N THR A 299 8.00 -6.79 -5.32
CA THR A 299 7.74 -7.47 -4.05
C THR A 299 6.92 -6.59 -3.11
N ILE A 300 5.87 -7.11 -2.50
CA ILE A 300 5.06 -6.45 -1.48
C ILE A 300 4.97 -7.39 -0.27
N ARG A 301 5.57 -6.99 0.86
CA ARG A 301 5.71 -7.88 2.02
C ARG A 301 5.53 -7.20 3.36
N ASN A 302 4.98 -7.90 4.36
CA ASN A 302 4.84 -7.38 5.72
C ASN A 302 4.32 -5.93 5.75
N THR A 303 3.26 -5.66 5.00
CA THR A 303 2.82 -4.29 4.67
C THR A 303 1.32 -4.17 4.86
N ILE A 304 0.89 -3.05 5.43
CA ILE A 304 -0.50 -2.66 5.49
C ILE A 304 -0.78 -1.66 4.38
N LEU A 305 -1.68 -2.03 3.48
CA LEU A 305 -2.26 -1.17 2.47
C LEU A 305 -3.67 -0.83 2.94
N ALA A 306 -3.86 0.41 3.36
CA ALA A 306 -5.11 0.94 3.83
C ALA A 306 -5.74 1.83 2.76
N GLY A 307 -6.94 1.45 2.33
CA GLY A 307 -7.74 2.26 1.41
C GLY A 307 -8.02 3.66 1.98
N GLY A 308 -8.38 4.58 1.11
CA GLY A 308 -8.86 5.89 1.53
C GLY A 308 -10.31 5.86 2.02
N ALA A 309 -10.80 7.00 2.50
CA ALA A 309 -12.14 7.13 3.07
C ALA A 309 -13.23 7.48 2.02
N LYS A 310 -12.85 7.74 0.76
CA LYS A 310 -13.79 8.10 -0.32
C LYS A 310 -13.97 6.96 -1.32
N SER A 311 -15.06 7.05 -2.10
CA SER A 311 -15.32 6.09 -3.18
C SER A 311 -14.18 6.03 -4.20
N GLY A 312 -13.88 4.83 -4.68
CA GLY A 312 -12.78 4.52 -5.60
C GLY A 312 -11.38 4.42 -4.95
N GLN A 313 -11.24 4.62 -3.64
CA GLN A 313 -9.94 4.64 -2.95
C GLN A 313 -9.58 3.29 -2.30
N VAL A 314 -9.62 2.19 -3.05
CA VAL A 314 -9.40 0.83 -2.50
C VAL A 314 -7.93 0.61 -2.12
N PRO A 315 -7.60 -0.30 -1.18
CA PRO A 315 -6.22 -0.46 -0.70
C PRO A 315 -5.23 -0.85 -1.80
N PHE A 316 -5.64 -1.73 -2.73
CA PHE A 316 -4.79 -2.16 -3.84
C PHE A 316 -5.60 -2.31 -5.14
N LEU A 317 -5.04 -1.77 -6.21
CA LEU A 317 -5.52 -1.90 -7.59
C LEU A 317 -4.43 -2.45 -8.49
N GLN A 318 -4.84 -3.15 -9.53
CA GLN A 318 -3.95 -3.53 -10.61
C GLN A 318 -4.63 -3.45 -11.97
N SER A 319 -3.82 -3.32 -13.01
CA SER A 319 -4.25 -3.52 -14.40
C SER A 319 -3.64 -4.80 -14.96
N ASN A 320 -4.30 -5.45 -15.93
CA ASN A 320 -3.72 -6.53 -16.74
C ASN A 320 -3.14 -7.72 -15.95
N SER A 321 -3.65 -7.97 -14.73
CA SER A 321 -3.46 -9.22 -14.00
C SER A 321 -2.01 -9.76 -13.96
N PRO A 322 -1.05 -9.00 -13.42
CA PRO A 322 0.30 -9.53 -13.22
C PRO A 322 0.26 -10.77 -12.32
N ALA A 323 1.18 -11.68 -12.55
CA ALA A 323 1.44 -12.76 -11.61
C ALA A 323 2.52 -12.31 -10.62
N PHE A 324 2.43 -12.79 -9.38
CA PHE A 324 3.52 -12.67 -8.41
C PHE A 324 4.17 -14.04 -8.25
N ALA A 325 5.50 -14.08 -8.34
CA ALA A 325 6.24 -15.29 -7.98
C ALA A 325 6.08 -15.61 -6.48
N PRO A 326 6.25 -16.87 -6.06
CA PRO A 326 6.21 -17.24 -4.64
C PRO A 326 7.13 -16.37 -3.79
N GLY A 327 6.58 -15.75 -2.75
CA GLY A 327 7.32 -14.87 -1.83
C GLY A 327 7.33 -13.39 -2.24
N ASN A 328 6.93 -13.04 -3.46
CA ASN A 328 6.81 -11.63 -3.87
C ASN A 328 5.57 -10.97 -3.26
N TRP A 329 4.51 -11.72 -2.93
CA TRP A 329 3.36 -11.24 -2.18
C TRP A 329 3.21 -12.07 -0.91
N ASP A 330 3.51 -11.47 0.23
CA ASP A 330 3.57 -12.23 1.49
C ASP A 330 3.35 -11.37 2.74
N LEU A 331 2.40 -11.78 3.59
CA LEU A 331 2.00 -11.02 4.79
C LEU A 331 1.57 -9.60 4.42
N VAL A 332 0.66 -9.51 3.46
CA VAL A 332 0.08 -8.24 2.99
C VAL A 332 -1.29 -8.09 3.58
N PHE A 333 -1.50 -7.00 4.30
CA PHE A 333 -2.77 -6.65 4.87
C PHE A 333 -3.46 -5.58 4.02
N LEU A 334 -4.57 -5.94 3.39
CA LEU A 334 -5.47 -5.02 2.71
C LEU A 334 -6.62 -4.62 3.64
N GLU A 335 -6.62 -3.36 4.06
CA GLU A 335 -7.68 -2.77 4.86
C GLU A 335 -8.57 -1.90 3.96
N ASN A 336 -9.82 -2.32 3.76
CA ASN A 336 -10.79 -1.52 3.01
C ASN A 336 -11.60 -0.61 3.96
N ARG A 337 -11.30 0.68 3.92
CA ARG A 337 -11.97 1.73 4.73
C ARG A 337 -13.17 2.37 4.03
N ILE A 338 -13.47 1.97 2.80
CA ILE A 338 -14.46 2.67 1.97
C ILE A 338 -15.88 2.29 2.36
N GLN A 339 -16.73 3.32 2.31
CA GLN A 339 -18.13 3.23 2.62
C GLN A 339 -19.07 3.03 1.40
N SER A 340 -18.74 2.13 0.45
CA SER A 340 -19.60 1.85 -0.72
C SER A 340 -19.61 0.38 -1.14
N SER A 341 -20.72 -0.10 -1.73
CA SER A 341 -20.86 -1.47 -2.23
C SER A 341 -20.14 -1.74 -3.56
N SER A 342 -19.73 -0.71 -4.30
CA SER A 342 -19.08 -0.83 -5.61
C SER A 342 -17.56 -0.82 -5.58
N ASP A 343 -16.95 -0.46 -4.44
CA ASP A 343 -15.52 -0.25 -4.33
C ASP A 343 -14.81 -1.46 -3.72
N SER A 344 -14.48 -2.42 -4.58
CA SER A 344 -13.68 -3.59 -4.21
C SER A 344 -12.24 -3.43 -4.69
N GLY A 345 -11.29 -3.84 -3.85
CA GLY A 345 -9.91 -3.99 -4.26
C GLY A 345 -9.74 -5.09 -5.30
N SER A 346 -8.54 -5.23 -5.84
CA SER A 346 -8.19 -6.38 -6.69
C SER A 346 -6.99 -7.09 -6.12
N LEU A 347 -6.99 -8.41 -6.03
CA LEU A 347 -5.81 -9.21 -5.68
C LEU A 347 -5.04 -9.62 -6.94
N PRO A 348 -3.69 -9.57 -6.93
CA PRO A 348 -2.90 -10.07 -8.04
C PRO A 348 -3.07 -11.56 -8.33
N SER A 349 -2.56 -11.98 -9.48
CA SER A 349 -2.45 -13.41 -9.79
C SER A 349 -1.09 -13.96 -9.33
N GLY A 350 -0.80 -15.22 -9.64
CA GLY A 350 0.40 -15.91 -9.19
C GLY A 350 0.25 -16.48 -7.79
N THR A 351 1.33 -16.54 -7.01
CA THR A 351 1.33 -17.12 -5.67
C THR A 351 1.26 -16.05 -4.60
N LEU A 352 0.10 -15.93 -3.94
CA LEU A 352 -0.15 -14.98 -2.86
C LEU A 352 -0.14 -15.72 -1.53
N ARG A 353 0.69 -15.30 -0.58
CA ARG A 353 0.79 -15.92 0.74
C ARG A 353 0.37 -14.96 1.84
N ARG A 354 -0.23 -15.49 2.92
CA ARG A 354 -0.51 -14.77 4.16
C ARG A 354 -1.23 -13.42 3.91
N THR A 355 -2.26 -13.44 3.07
CA THR A 355 -3.03 -12.22 2.77
C THR A 355 -4.08 -11.99 3.84
N ILE A 356 -4.07 -10.82 4.45
CA ILE A 356 -5.04 -10.40 5.45
C ILE A 356 -5.99 -9.41 4.78
N LEU A 357 -7.29 -9.60 4.94
CA LEU A 357 -8.33 -8.77 4.37
C LEU A 357 -9.23 -8.31 5.50
N THR A 358 -9.44 -7.00 5.62
CA THR A 358 -10.49 -6.46 6.49
C THR A 358 -11.33 -5.45 5.77
N ARG A 359 -12.54 -5.30 6.28
CA ARG A 359 -13.44 -4.22 5.92
C ARG A 359 -14.21 -3.72 7.12
N ASN A 360 -14.43 -2.41 7.17
CA ASN A 360 -15.31 -1.76 8.15
C ASN A 360 -16.36 -0.89 7.42
N TYR A 361 -17.51 -1.48 7.05
CA TYR A 361 -18.61 -0.83 6.34
C TYR A 361 -20.01 -1.07 7.00
N ARG A 362 -21.11 -0.96 6.27
CA ARG A 362 -22.50 -1.13 6.76
C ARG A 362 -23.45 -1.82 5.78
N ILE A 363 -23.09 -2.02 4.51
CA ILE A 363 -24.02 -2.56 3.47
C ILE A 363 -23.32 -3.53 2.51
N ASN A 364 -23.88 -4.74 2.38
CA ASN A 364 -23.48 -5.88 1.53
C ASN A 364 -22.52 -5.58 0.37
N PRO A 365 -21.21 -5.78 0.53
CA PRO A 365 -20.28 -5.39 -0.51
C PRO A 365 -19.25 -6.47 -0.90
N HIS A 366 -18.85 -6.49 -2.17
CA HIS A 366 -17.75 -7.34 -2.64
C HIS A 366 -16.39 -6.77 -2.17
N TRP A 367 -15.51 -7.54 -1.53
CA TRP A 367 -14.25 -7.01 -0.98
C TRP A 367 -13.10 -6.95 -1.95
N VAL A 368 -12.76 -8.10 -2.53
CA VAL A 368 -11.62 -8.20 -3.45
C VAL A 368 -11.95 -9.06 -4.65
N TYR A 369 -11.54 -8.55 -5.81
CA TYR A 369 -11.58 -9.26 -7.07
C TYR A 369 -10.29 -10.03 -7.30
N LEU A 370 -10.37 -11.33 -7.50
CA LEU A 370 -9.27 -12.12 -8.02
C LEU A 370 -9.19 -11.93 -9.54
N SER A 371 -7.99 -11.56 -10.01
CA SER A 371 -7.71 -11.38 -11.43
C SER A 371 -7.97 -12.66 -12.25
N PRO A 372 -8.41 -12.54 -13.52
CA PRO A 372 -8.63 -13.69 -14.41
C PRO A 372 -7.31 -14.28 -14.95
N SER A 373 -6.48 -14.81 -14.05
CA SER A 373 -5.17 -15.41 -14.32
C SER A 373 -4.85 -16.43 -13.23
N ASP A 374 -3.93 -17.36 -13.52
CA ASP A 374 -3.55 -18.44 -12.61
C ASP A 374 -3.18 -17.89 -11.23
N THR A 375 -3.91 -18.30 -10.20
CA THR A 375 -3.76 -17.76 -8.85
C THR A 375 -3.74 -18.88 -7.82
N ASN A 376 -2.79 -18.82 -6.90
CA ASN A 376 -2.70 -19.64 -5.71
C ASN A 376 -2.71 -18.73 -4.48
N LEU A 377 -3.86 -18.63 -3.81
CA LEU A 377 -4.05 -17.88 -2.58
C LEU A 377 -3.93 -18.82 -1.39
N ASP A 378 -2.87 -18.66 -0.60
CA ASP A 378 -2.50 -19.59 0.47
C ASP A 378 -2.37 -18.88 1.82
N GLY A 379 -3.10 -19.37 2.82
CA GLY A 379 -3.01 -18.88 4.19
C GLY A 379 -3.66 -17.50 4.35
N TRP A 380 -4.81 -17.26 3.76
CA TRP A 380 -5.48 -15.96 3.86
C TRP A 380 -6.35 -15.84 5.12
N ILE A 381 -6.61 -14.62 5.57
CA ILE A 381 -7.57 -14.29 6.64
C ILE A 381 -8.47 -13.19 6.14
N ALA A 382 -9.77 -13.31 6.36
CA ALA A 382 -10.74 -12.31 5.96
C ALA A 382 -11.77 -12.05 7.05
N GLU A 383 -11.78 -10.83 7.61
CA GLU A 383 -12.68 -10.43 8.68
C GLU A 383 -13.59 -9.27 8.25
N ALA A 384 -14.90 -9.50 8.40
CA ALA A 384 -15.93 -8.58 7.95
C ALA A 384 -16.45 -7.74 9.10
N GLU A 385 -16.64 -6.46 8.83
CA GLU A 385 -17.37 -5.56 9.71
C GLU A 385 -16.86 -5.63 11.14
N VAL A 386 -15.54 -5.42 11.27
CA VAL A 386 -14.76 -5.58 12.51
C VAL A 386 -15.37 -4.82 13.70
N ASP A 387 -16.21 -3.80 13.43
CA ASP A 387 -17.00 -3.09 14.45
C ASP A 387 -18.53 -3.27 14.37
N ASN A 388 -19.15 -3.49 13.19
CA ASN A 388 -20.60 -3.26 12.97
C ASN A 388 -21.45 -4.49 12.60
N GLY A 389 -20.86 -5.65 12.29
CA GLY A 389 -21.58 -6.93 12.22
C GLY A 389 -22.30 -7.37 10.93
N THR A 390 -22.43 -6.56 9.87
CA THR A 390 -23.18 -6.96 8.65
C THR A 390 -22.40 -7.90 7.69
N ALA A 391 -23.08 -8.69 6.87
CA ALA A 391 -22.44 -9.65 5.94
C ALA A 391 -22.33 -9.10 4.49
N GLY A 392 -21.29 -9.51 3.75
CA GLY A 392 -21.19 -9.40 2.28
C GLY A 392 -19.99 -10.15 1.68
N ASP A 393 -19.82 -10.12 0.36
CA ASP A 393 -18.94 -11.09 -0.33
C ASP A 393 -17.45 -10.79 -0.19
N ILE A 394 -16.68 -11.83 0.09
CA ILE A 394 -15.26 -11.69 0.42
C ILE A 394 -14.39 -11.82 -0.84
N LEU A 395 -14.26 -13.03 -1.38
CA LEU A 395 -13.44 -13.30 -2.56
C LEU A 395 -14.33 -13.42 -3.78
N MET A 396 -14.25 -12.44 -4.68
CA MET A 396 -14.95 -12.47 -5.96
C MET A 396 -13.99 -12.91 -7.07
N ILE A 397 -14.29 -14.03 -7.71
CA ILE A 397 -13.51 -14.55 -8.82
C ILE A 397 -14.11 -14.04 -10.13
N VAL A 398 -13.33 -13.28 -10.90
CA VAL A 398 -13.79 -12.60 -12.12
C VAL A 398 -13.59 -13.51 -13.35
N PRO A 399 -14.56 -13.65 -14.27
CA PRO A 399 -14.37 -14.43 -15.49
C PRO A 399 -13.20 -13.94 -16.33
N GLY A 400 -12.55 -14.89 -17.01
CA GLY A 400 -11.47 -14.64 -17.96
C GLY A 400 -11.85 -15.07 -19.37
N ARG A 401 -11.22 -14.46 -20.38
CA ARG A 401 -11.37 -14.92 -21.77
C ARG A 401 -10.62 -16.23 -22.02
N ASN A 402 -9.49 -16.43 -21.34
CA ASN A 402 -8.66 -17.62 -21.46
C ASN A 402 -8.86 -18.55 -20.26
N PRO A 403 -8.67 -19.88 -20.41
CA PRO A 403 -8.61 -20.81 -19.29
C PRO A 403 -7.54 -20.44 -18.27
N TYR A 404 -7.90 -20.46 -17.00
CA TYR A 404 -7.00 -20.23 -15.88
C TYR A 404 -7.49 -20.98 -14.63
N ARG A 405 -6.59 -21.16 -13.67
CA ARG A 405 -6.82 -21.92 -12.44
C ARG A 405 -6.76 -21.02 -11.22
N VAL A 406 -7.67 -21.24 -10.28
CA VAL A 406 -7.69 -20.54 -9.00
C VAL A 406 -7.65 -21.59 -7.90
N THR A 407 -6.57 -21.60 -7.11
CA THR A 407 -6.46 -22.42 -5.90
C THR A 407 -6.56 -21.52 -4.69
N ILE A 408 -7.53 -21.75 -3.82
CA ILE A 408 -7.75 -21.01 -2.58
C ILE A 408 -7.65 -21.99 -1.42
N ARG A 409 -6.67 -21.78 -0.55
CA ARG A 409 -6.38 -22.74 0.51
C ARG A 409 -5.88 -22.17 1.81
N ASN A 410 -6.00 -22.98 2.86
CA ASN A 410 -5.54 -22.68 4.20
C ASN A 410 -6.14 -21.38 4.77
N GLY A 411 -7.31 -20.96 4.27
CA GLY A 411 -7.96 -19.70 4.60
C GLY A 411 -8.85 -19.73 5.84
N ILE A 412 -8.97 -18.60 6.53
CA ILE A 412 -9.87 -18.44 7.67
C ILE A 412 -10.79 -17.26 7.43
N THR A 413 -12.09 -17.47 7.65
CA THR A 413 -13.07 -16.38 7.77
C THR A 413 -13.68 -16.38 9.17
N PRO A 414 -13.19 -15.51 10.09
CA PRO A 414 -13.80 -15.32 11.40
C PRO A 414 -15.26 -14.88 11.29
N PRO A 415 -16.10 -15.17 12.30
CA PRO A 415 -17.42 -14.56 12.39
C PRO A 415 -17.30 -13.04 12.55
N THR A 416 -18.32 -12.30 12.12
CA THR A 416 -18.46 -10.89 12.48
C THR A 416 -18.55 -10.73 14.01
N PRO A 417 -18.36 -9.53 14.58
CA PRO A 417 -18.56 -9.30 16.01
C PRO A 417 -19.94 -9.74 16.54
N GLY A 418 -20.96 -9.77 15.67
CA GLY A 418 -22.31 -10.26 15.98
C GLY A 418 -22.46 -11.79 15.90
N GLY A 419 -21.40 -12.53 15.61
CA GLY A 419 -21.42 -13.98 15.45
C GLY A 419 -21.94 -14.46 14.09
N GLN A 420 -22.19 -13.54 13.14
CA GLN A 420 -22.72 -13.87 11.81
C GLN A 420 -21.58 -14.26 10.86
N ALA A 421 -21.92 -14.97 9.80
CA ALA A 421 -20.98 -15.22 8.73
C ALA A 421 -20.62 -13.90 8.02
N PRO A 422 -19.35 -13.73 7.62
CA PRO A 422 -18.88 -12.51 6.97
C PRO A 422 -19.50 -12.26 5.58
N GLY A 423 -20.12 -13.28 4.97
CA GLY A 423 -20.81 -13.28 3.66
C GLY A 423 -20.31 -14.42 2.76
N VAL A 424 -20.44 -14.32 1.42
CA VAL A 424 -19.91 -15.37 0.52
C VAL A 424 -18.40 -15.46 0.67
N THR A 425 -17.90 -16.64 1.03
CA THR A 425 -16.49 -16.83 1.31
C THR A 425 -15.65 -16.91 0.04
N ILE A 426 -16.09 -17.73 -0.92
CA ILE A 426 -15.49 -17.88 -2.25
C ILE A 426 -16.63 -17.81 -3.26
N ASN A 427 -16.69 -16.70 -3.98
CA ASN A 427 -17.79 -16.35 -4.87
C ASN A 427 -17.32 -16.31 -6.33
N TYR A 428 -18.10 -16.92 -7.20
CA TYR A 428 -18.02 -16.69 -8.64
C TYR A 428 -19.24 -15.88 -9.11
N ASN A 429 -19.00 -14.64 -9.53
CA ASN A 429 -20.02 -13.72 -10.03
C ASN A 429 -19.73 -13.38 -11.49
N THR A 430 -20.80 -13.28 -12.30
CA THR A 430 -20.88 -12.90 -13.73
C THR A 430 -20.78 -14.02 -14.78
N SER A 431 -21.32 -13.74 -15.98
CA SER A 431 -21.73 -14.71 -17.01
C SER A 431 -21.01 -14.53 -18.35
N ILE A 432 -19.68 -14.49 -18.35
CA ILE A 432 -18.92 -14.47 -19.62
C ILE A 432 -18.42 -15.89 -19.91
N ASN A 433 -18.94 -16.49 -20.98
CA ASN A 433 -18.40 -17.75 -21.51
C ASN A 433 -16.94 -17.54 -21.93
N CYS A 434 -16.07 -18.52 -21.70
CA CYS A 434 -14.68 -18.48 -22.19
C CYS A 434 -14.65 -18.44 -23.70
N ASP A 435 -14.47 -17.26 -24.28
CA ASP A 435 -14.21 -17.06 -25.71
C ASP A 435 -15.09 -17.93 -26.63
N GLY A 436 -16.40 -17.95 -26.38
CA GLY A 436 -17.37 -18.71 -27.18
C GLY A 436 -17.24 -20.24 -27.13
N LYS A 437 -16.54 -20.79 -26.13
CA LYS A 437 -16.37 -22.25 -25.92
C LYS A 437 -17.42 -22.83 -24.96
N PRO A 438 -17.69 -24.15 -25.03
CA PRO A 438 -18.61 -24.86 -24.13
C PRO A 438 -18.01 -25.25 -22.76
N TRP A 439 -16.75 -24.90 -22.48
CA TRP A 439 -16.06 -25.18 -21.20
C TRP A 439 -15.55 -23.90 -20.53
N PHE A 440 -15.36 -23.97 -19.21
CA PHE A 440 -15.40 -22.82 -18.30
C PHE A 440 -14.03 -22.37 -17.74
N CYS A 441 -13.95 -21.09 -17.35
CA CYS A 441 -12.78 -20.42 -16.81
C CYS A 441 -13.29 -19.47 -15.72
N PRO A 442 -12.88 -19.67 -14.47
CA PRO A 442 -11.80 -20.54 -14.02
C PRO A 442 -12.18 -22.00 -13.73
N ALA A 443 -11.16 -22.84 -13.55
CA ALA A 443 -11.24 -24.03 -12.72
C ALA A 443 -10.80 -23.66 -11.29
N ILE A 444 -11.73 -23.75 -10.33
CA ILE A 444 -11.56 -23.36 -8.94
C ILE A 444 -11.32 -24.59 -8.07
N THR A 445 -10.24 -24.56 -7.30
CA THR A 445 -9.96 -25.50 -6.21
C THR A 445 -10.04 -24.75 -4.89
N ALA A 446 -10.90 -25.21 -3.99
CA ALA A 446 -11.02 -24.70 -2.63
C ALA A 446 -10.72 -25.80 -1.62
N GLU A 447 -9.54 -25.73 -0.99
CA GLU A 447 -9.09 -26.79 -0.08
C GLU A 447 -8.61 -26.25 1.28
N ARG A 448 -8.84 -27.01 2.36
CA ARG A 448 -8.27 -26.69 3.68
C ARG A 448 -8.66 -25.29 4.19
N ASN A 449 -9.85 -24.81 3.87
CA ASN A 449 -10.36 -23.54 4.40
C ASN A 449 -11.25 -23.80 5.63
N THR A 450 -11.26 -22.88 6.59
CA THR A 450 -12.17 -22.86 7.74
C THR A 450 -13.05 -21.61 7.63
N TYR A 451 -14.35 -21.80 7.43
CA TYR A 451 -15.27 -20.69 7.19
C TYR A 451 -16.66 -20.89 7.81
N LEU A 452 -17.37 -19.80 8.03
CA LEU A 452 -18.76 -19.87 8.47
C LEU A 452 -19.69 -20.24 7.31
N GLY A 453 -20.38 -21.37 7.43
CA GLY A 453 -21.34 -21.91 6.47
C GLY A 453 -22.80 -21.62 6.84
N ASP A 454 -23.24 -20.35 6.89
CA ASP A 454 -24.60 -19.96 7.34
C ASP A 454 -25.66 -20.00 6.19
N VAL A 455 -26.92 -19.70 6.51
CA VAL A 455 -28.05 -19.55 5.58
C VAL A 455 -28.25 -18.11 5.10
N GLN A 456 -27.84 -17.11 5.90
CA GLN A 456 -27.95 -15.70 5.51
C GLN A 456 -27.04 -15.42 4.32
N ALA A 457 -27.59 -14.91 3.20
CA ALA A 457 -26.85 -14.39 2.04
C ALA A 457 -25.61 -15.20 1.58
N LEU A 458 -25.82 -16.43 1.09
CA LEU A 458 -24.81 -17.18 0.31
C LEU A 458 -23.46 -17.46 1.02
N THR A 459 -23.46 -17.65 2.34
CA THR A 459 -22.24 -17.79 3.14
C THR A 459 -21.55 -19.15 3.02
N ALA A 460 -21.13 -19.56 1.83
CA ALA A 460 -20.42 -20.80 1.56
C ALA A 460 -19.50 -20.65 0.33
N ILE A 461 -19.11 -21.76 -0.29
CA ILE A 461 -18.39 -21.77 -1.57
C ILE A 461 -19.39 -21.93 -2.71
N GLY A 462 -19.39 -21.02 -3.69
CA GLY A 462 -20.28 -21.13 -4.84
C GLY A 462 -20.32 -19.86 -5.68
N GLY A 463 -21.50 -19.54 -6.21
CA GLY A 463 -21.64 -18.44 -7.15
C GLY A 463 -22.97 -17.70 -7.05
N GLU A 464 -22.97 -16.52 -7.66
CA GLU A 464 -24.13 -15.65 -7.77
C GLU A 464 -24.26 -15.05 -9.18
N ASN A 465 -25.48 -14.66 -9.55
CA ASN A 465 -25.79 -13.89 -10.76
C ASN A 465 -25.31 -14.51 -12.11
N ASN A 466 -24.80 -15.76 -12.11
CA ASN A 466 -24.70 -16.63 -13.26
C ASN A 466 -25.02 -18.12 -12.92
N ALA A 467 -25.21 -18.96 -13.95
CA ALA A 467 -25.43 -20.41 -13.81
C ALA A 467 -24.12 -21.23 -13.73
N GLY A 468 -22.96 -20.60 -13.81
CA GLY A 468 -21.67 -21.27 -13.85
C GLY A 468 -21.45 -22.10 -15.12
N GLY A 469 -20.51 -23.03 -15.03
CA GLY A 469 -20.17 -23.99 -16.08
C GLY A 469 -19.72 -25.33 -15.49
N ALA A 470 -19.84 -26.41 -16.26
CA ALA A 470 -19.33 -27.70 -15.86
C ALA A 470 -17.82 -27.63 -15.56
N GLY A 471 -17.41 -28.14 -14.41
CA GLY A 471 -16.03 -28.12 -13.92
C GLY A 471 -15.56 -26.77 -13.37
N LEU A 472 -16.45 -25.78 -13.19
CA LEU A 472 -16.12 -24.49 -12.57
C LEU A 472 -15.47 -24.70 -11.20
N PHE A 473 -16.08 -25.51 -10.34
CA PHE A 473 -15.45 -25.95 -9.10
C PHE A 473 -14.82 -27.33 -9.33
N ALA A 474 -13.54 -27.32 -9.68
CA ALA A 474 -12.77 -28.52 -9.94
C ALA A 474 -12.61 -29.40 -8.69
N SER A 475 -12.49 -28.78 -7.50
CA SER A 475 -12.45 -29.49 -6.23
C SER A 475 -12.86 -28.58 -5.06
N ILE A 476 -13.73 -29.09 -4.19
CA ILE A 476 -14.06 -28.51 -2.88
C ILE A 476 -13.86 -29.61 -1.84
N GLN A 477 -12.68 -29.64 -1.23
CA GLN A 477 -12.31 -30.73 -0.35
C GLN A 477 -11.57 -30.26 0.88
N PHE A 478 -11.64 -31.04 1.94
CA PHE A 478 -10.84 -30.82 3.14
C PHE A 478 -11.11 -29.48 3.82
N ASN A 479 -12.31 -28.91 3.67
CA ASN A 479 -12.69 -27.68 4.35
C ASN A 479 -13.41 -27.98 5.67
N ILE A 480 -13.49 -26.98 6.55
CA ILE A 480 -14.38 -26.97 7.73
C ILE A 480 -15.39 -25.83 7.54
N ALA A 481 -16.65 -26.19 7.33
CA ALA A 481 -17.77 -25.24 7.30
C ALA A 481 -18.53 -25.29 8.64
N TRP A 482 -18.68 -24.18 9.34
CA TRP A 482 -19.24 -24.23 10.70
C TRP A 482 -20.19 -23.07 10.99
N ARG A 483 -20.93 -23.15 12.10
CA ARG A 483 -21.76 -22.06 12.61
C ARG A 483 -21.47 -21.80 14.09
N THR A 484 -21.55 -20.53 14.48
CA THR A 484 -21.47 -20.09 15.88
C THR A 484 -22.67 -20.56 16.70
N THR A 485 -23.84 -20.61 16.08
CA THR A 485 -25.11 -21.05 16.69
C THR A 485 -25.74 -22.14 15.81
N PRO A 486 -26.34 -23.21 16.39
CA PRO A 486 -26.98 -24.26 15.61
C PRO A 486 -28.00 -23.69 14.61
N GLY A 487 -27.93 -24.09 13.35
CA GLY A 487 -28.89 -23.68 12.32
C GLY A 487 -28.60 -24.25 10.94
N ILE A 488 -29.37 -23.85 9.92
CA ILE A 488 -29.21 -24.34 8.54
C ILE A 488 -27.87 -23.88 7.96
N GLY A 489 -27.00 -24.78 7.53
CA GLY A 489 -25.69 -24.42 7.00
C GLY A 489 -25.29 -25.14 5.72
N TYR A 490 -24.32 -24.58 5.02
CA TYR A 490 -23.90 -25.06 3.70
C TYR A 490 -22.38 -25.11 3.58
N VAL A 491 -21.88 -26.19 2.95
CA VAL A 491 -20.51 -26.29 2.43
C VAL A 491 -20.45 -25.62 1.05
N THR A 492 -21.48 -25.85 0.24
CA THR A 492 -21.64 -25.17 -1.06
C THR A 492 -23.01 -24.55 -1.17
N LYS A 493 -23.08 -23.35 -1.75
CA LYS A 493 -24.34 -22.61 -1.89
C LYS A 493 -24.35 -21.78 -3.16
N TRP A 494 -25.45 -21.83 -3.90
CA TRP A 494 -25.66 -21.03 -5.09
C TRP A 494 -26.77 -20.00 -4.89
N HIS A 495 -26.74 -18.89 -5.62
CA HIS A 495 -27.77 -17.88 -5.48
C HIS A 495 -29.14 -18.39 -5.96
N ASN A 496 -30.18 -18.11 -5.18
CA ASN A 496 -31.52 -18.64 -5.42
C ASN A 496 -32.13 -18.22 -6.76
N LEU A 497 -31.68 -17.09 -7.32
CA LEU A 497 -32.19 -16.58 -8.60
C LEU A 497 -31.71 -17.36 -9.83
N GLN A 498 -30.74 -18.27 -9.66
CA GLN A 498 -30.22 -19.09 -10.75
C GLN A 498 -30.02 -20.54 -10.35
N THR A 499 -30.04 -21.38 -11.37
CA THR A 499 -29.77 -22.80 -11.25
C THR A 499 -28.39 -23.06 -11.81
N PRO A 500 -27.44 -23.57 -11.00
CA PRO A 500 -26.14 -23.97 -11.52
C PRO A 500 -26.31 -25.09 -12.56
N VAL A 501 -25.43 -25.12 -13.56
CA VAL A 501 -25.45 -26.16 -14.60
C VAL A 501 -24.97 -27.52 -14.08
N ASP A 502 -25.30 -28.58 -14.80
CA ASP A 502 -24.81 -29.92 -14.47
C ASP A 502 -23.28 -29.98 -14.49
N GLY A 503 -22.72 -30.69 -13.50
CA GLY A 503 -21.29 -30.84 -13.31
C GLY A 503 -20.58 -29.55 -12.86
N THR A 504 -21.29 -28.51 -12.40
CA THR A 504 -20.68 -27.29 -11.84
C THR A 504 -19.62 -27.62 -10.78
N TYR A 505 -19.92 -28.60 -9.93
CA TYR A 505 -18.97 -29.15 -8.97
C TYR A 505 -18.47 -30.52 -9.48
N ALA A 506 -17.20 -30.59 -9.88
CA ALA A 506 -16.60 -31.85 -10.32
C ALA A 506 -16.38 -32.81 -9.14
N LEU A 507 -15.94 -32.27 -7.99
CA LEU A 507 -15.68 -33.01 -6.77
C LEU A 507 -15.96 -32.15 -5.54
N ALA A 508 -16.83 -32.61 -4.66
CA ALA A 508 -17.17 -31.96 -3.40
C ALA A 508 -17.30 -33.02 -2.29
N ASP A 509 -16.20 -33.29 -1.58
CA ASP A 509 -16.11 -34.43 -0.67
C ASP A 509 -14.99 -34.24 0.37
N SER A 510 -14.98 -35.07 1.41
CA SER A 510 -14.00 -35.01 2.51
C SER A 510 -13.97 -33.65 3.20
N ASN A 511 -15.13 -32.99 3.30
CA ASN A 511 -15.34 -31.77 4.06
C ASN A 511 -15.91 -32.11 5.44
N ASN A 512 -15.57 -31.29 6.43
CA ASN A 512 -16.18 -31.33 7.73
C ASN A 512 -17.17 -30.19 7.87
N TRP A 513 -18.23 -30.43 8.64
CA TRP A 513 -19.06 -29.36 9.13
C TRP A 513 -19.38 -29.54 10.60
N TRP A 514 -19.84 -28.46 11.20
CA TRP A 514 -20.30 -28.47 12.57
C TRP A 514 -21.43 -27.48 12.78
N ASN A 515 -22.34 -27.85 13.67
CA ASN A 515 -23.45 -27.01 14.12
C ASN A 515 -24.51 -26.72 13.04
N PHE A 516 -24.62 -27.61 12.05
CA PHE A 516 -25.64 -27.54 11.01
C PHE A 516 -26.86 -28.38 11.40
N THR A 517 -28.07 -27.86 11.21
CA THR A 517 -29.33 -28.55 11.54
C THR A 517 -30.01 -29.19 10.34
N ASN A 518 -29.61 -28.83 9.12
CA ASN A 518 -30.09 -29.42 7.88
C ASN A 518 -29.31 -30.67 7.50
N GLU A 519 -30.02 -31.58 6.83
CA GLU A 519 -29.43 -32.80 6.25
C GLU A 519 -28.69 -32.50 4.94
N LEU A 520 -29.26 -31.62 4.10
CA LEU A 520 -28.69 -31.21 2.82
C LEU A 520 -27.72 -30.03 2.98
N ARG A 521 -26.42 -30.33 3.01
CA ARG A 521 -25.31 -29.36 3.25
C ARG A 521 -24.67 -28.86 1.96
N TYR A 522 -25.07 -29.50 0.87
CA TYR A 522 -24.73 -29.19 -0.50
C TYR A 522 -26.01 -28.68 -1.15
N ASP A 523 -26.00 -27.41 -1.54
CA ASP A 523 -27.17 -26.77 -2.10
C ASP A 523 -27.62 -27.44 -3.41
N ARG A 524 -28.92 -27.40 -3.70
CA ARG A 524 -29.54 -28.01 -4.90
C ARG A 524 -29.40 -29.53 -5.04
N LEU A 525 -28.85 -30.26 -4.07
CA LEU A 525 -28.72 -31.72 -4.18
C LEU A 525 -30.07 -32.45 -4.37
N ASP A 526 -31.16 -31.88 -3.85
CA ASP A 526 -32.53 -32.38 -3.95
C ASP A 526 -33.27 -31.94 -5.22
N THR A 527 -32.96 -30.73 -5.70
CA THR A 527 -33.70 -30.06 -6.78
C THR A 527 -32.97 -30.11 -8.12
N ASN A 528 -31.65 -30.24 -8.11
CA ASN A 528 -30.80 -30.45 -9.27
C ASN A 528 -29.55 -31.27 -8.90
N PRO A 529 -29.66 -32.59 -8.67
CA PRO A 529 -28.51 -33.43 -8.31
C PRO A 529 -27.41 -33.44 -9.39
N GLY A 530 -27.75 -33.16 -10.65
CA GLY A 530 -26.82 -33.11 -11.79
C GLY A 530 -25.72 -32.06 -11.62
N VAL A 531 -25.92 -31.05 -10.76
CA VAL A 531 -24.92 -30.03 -10.39
C VAL A 531 -23.63 -30.61 -9.85
N TYR A 532 -23.69 -31.80 -9.23
CA TYR A 532 -22.53 -32.53 -8.74
C TYR A 532 -22.21 -33.69 -9.68
N LEU A 533 -21.04 -33.67 -10.30
CA LEU A 533 -20.60 -34.72 -11.22
C LEU A 533 -20.45 -36.08 -10.51
N THR A 534 -20.11 -36.04 -9.22
CA THR A 534 -20.06 -37.19 -8.32
C THR A 534 -20.91 -36.90 -7.09
N PRO A 535 -21.56 -37.91 -6.46
CA PRO A 535 -22.34 -37.68 -5.25
C PRO A 535 -21.48 -36.98 -4.17
N PRO A 536 -21.90 -35.81 -3.65
CA PRO A 536 -21.09 -35.07 -2.69
C PRO A 536 -21.16 -35.66 -1.28
N GLY A 537 -20.06 -35.58 -0.55
CA GLY A 537 -19.96 -35.99 0.85
C GLY A 537 -20.00 -37.50 1.22
N PRO A 538 -19.54 -38.47 0.42
CA PRO A 538 -19.29 -39.83 0.92
C PRO A 538 -18.31 -39.91 2.11
N ASN A 539 -17.30 -39.04 2.18
CA ASN A 539 -16.22 -39.04 3.19
C ASN A 539 -16.31 -37.88 4.19
N ASP A 540 -17.45 -37.21 4.17
CA ASP A 540 -17.77 -36.00 4.90
C ASP A 540 -18.10 -36.30 6.38
N LYS A 541 -17.72 -35.43 7.33
CA LYS A 541 -18.04 -35.63 8.77
C LYS A 541 -18.69 -34.45 9.48
N ASN A 542 -19.65 -34.79 10.33
CA ASN A 542 -20.14 -33.89 11.37
C ASN A 542 -19.23 -34.07 12.60
N ALA A 543 -18.31 -33.14 12.81
CA ALA A 543 -17.37 -33.23 13.92
C ALA A 543 -17.14 -31.85 14.50
N GLU A 544 -17.35 -31.71 15.81
CA GLU A 544 -17.03 -30.48 16.54
C GLU A 544 -15.53 -30.21 16.47
N PRO A 545 -15.09 -29.09 15.88
CA PRO A 545 -13.66 -28.79 15.75
C PRO A 545 -12.98 -28.58 17.11
N GLN A 546 -13.74 -28.17 18.14
CA GLN A 546 -13.21 -27.73 19.42
C GLN A 546 -12.09 -26.69 19.22
N PHE A 547 -12.38 -25.63 18.46
CA PHE A 547 -11.44 -24.52 18.29
C PHE A 547 -10.97 -24.01 19.64
N LEU A 548 -9.70 -23.60 19.74
CA LEU A 548 -9.11 -23.13 21.00
C LEU A 548 -9.90 -21.95 21.57
N GLU A 549 -10.17 -20.98 20.73
CA GLU A 549 -11.11 -19.88 20.95
C GLU A 549 -11.38 -19.20 19.61
N TRP A 550 -12.53 -18.54 19.46
CA TRP A 550 -12.77 -17.72 18.27
C TRP A 550 -11.97 -16.42 18.43
N ARG A 551 -10.97 -16.26 17.57
CA ARG A 551 -10.07 -15.11 17.56
C ARG A 551 -10.41 -14.17 16.41
N ASN A 552 -10.37 -12.87 16.69
CA ASN A 552 -10.52 -11.82 15.70
C ASN A 552 -9.52 -10.68 15.95
N MET A 553 -9.33 -9.78 14.98
CA MET A 553 -8.30 -8.75 15.08
C MET A 553 -8.56 -7.77 16.23
N ARG A 554 -9.83 -7.49 16.55
CA ARG A 554 -10.18 -6.61 17.67
C ARG A 554 -9.74 -7.18 19.02
N GLN A 555 -10.03 -8.46 19.26
CA GLN A 555 -9.60 -9.17 20.46
C GLN A 555 -8.08 -9.23 20.58
N TRP A 556 -7.36 -9.39 19.46
CA TRP A 556 -5.90 -9.32 19.45
C TRP A 556 -5.41 -7.96 19.95
N GLY A 557 -5.96 -6.87 19.41
CA GLY A 557 -5.62 -5.51 19.83
C GLY A 557 -5.89 -5.29 21.33
N SER A 558 -7.10 -5.62 21.80
CA SER A 558 -7.48 -5.49 23.22
C SER A 558 -6.62 -6.37 24.15
N ARG A 559 -6.16 -7.54 23.69
CA ARG A 559 -5.24 -8.40 24.45
C ARG A 559 -3.90 -7.71 24.69
N LEU A 560 -3.37 -6.99 23.70
CA LEU A 560 -2.09 -6.30 23.81
C LEU A 560 -2.21 -5.00 24.59
N LYS A 561 -3.31 -4.28 24.37
CA LYS A 561 -3.61 -2.98 24.97
C LYS A 561 -5.10 -2.95 25.38
N PRO A 562 -5.43 -3.22 26.66
CA PRO A 562 -6.82 -3.35 27.12
C PRO A 562 -7.75 -2.15 26.85
N GLY A 563 -7.20 -0.97 26.59
CA GLY A 563 -7.97 0.22 26.21
C GLY A 563 -8.45 0.26 24.75
N ILE A 564 -8.02 -0.67 23.89
CA ILE A 564 -8.48 -0.76 22.51
C ILE A 564 -9.91 -1.30 22.48
N ALA A 565 -10.81 -0.50 21.93
CA ALA A 565 -12.23 -0.73 21.82
C ALA A 565 -12.76 -0.59 20.39
N SER A 566 -11.98 -0.16 19.40
CA SER A 566 -12.41 -0.07 17.99
C SER A 566 -11.32 -0.51 17.01
N TRP A 567 -11.73 -0.78 15.77
CA TRP A 567 -10.82 -1.05 14.66
C TRP A 567 -9.82 0.09 14.41
N ASP A 568 -10.32 1.34 14.37
CA ASP A 568 -9.50 2.52 14.11
C ASP A 568 -8.37 2.69 15.13
N GLN A 569 -8.59 2.29 16.38
CA GLN A 569 -7.55 2.32 17.41
C GLN A 569 -6.43 1.32 17.15
N ILE A 570 -6.73 0.15 16.55
CA ILE A 570 -5.70 -0.81 16.13
C ILE A 570 -4.90 -0.22 14.97
N MET A 571 -5.56 0.41 14.01
CA MET A 571 -4.88 1.04 12.88
C MET A 571 -4.00 2.21 13.32
N ALA A 572 -4.41 2.97 14.34
CA ALA A 572 -3.61 4.03 14.94
C ALA A 572 -2.31 3.51 15.61
N GLU A 573 -2.28 2.27 16.11
CA GLU A 573 -1.03 1.67 16.59
C GLU A 573 -0.10 1.31 15.43
N PHE A 574 -0.62 0.80 14.31
CA PHE A 574 0.19 0.53 13.12
C PHE A 574 0.68 1.81 12.41
N GLN A 575 -0.07 2.92 12.48
CA GLN A 575 0.40 4.23 12.02
C GLN A 575 1.66 4.70 12.76
N GLN A 576 1.94 4.15 13.94
CA GLN A 576 3.13 4.49 14.71
C GLN A 576 4.34 3.65 14.35
N LEU A 577 4.30 2.71 13.39
CA LEU A 577 5.35 1.72 13.07
C LEU A 577 6.80 2.25 13.04
N ASN A 578 6.98 3.53 12.70
CA ASN A 578 8.29 4.18 12.57
C ASN A 578 8.58 5.24 13.65
N GLN A 579 7.75 5.31 14.68
CA GLN A 579 7.91 6.21 15.81
C GLN A 579 8.72 5.56 16.94
N PRO A 580 9.48 6.35 17.73
CA PRO A 580 10.19 5.84 18.91
C PRO A 580 9.31 5.08 19.91
N GLU A 581 8.08 5.53 20.08
CA GLU A 581 7.07 5.04 21.03
C GLU A 581 6.25 3.84 20.54
N TYR A 582 6.49 3.37 19.31
CA TYR A 582 5.76 2.26 18.73
C TYR A 582 5.82 0.99 19.60
N ASP A 583 4.65 0.47 19.94
CA ASP A 583 4.53 -0.81 20.61
C ASP A 583 4.77 -1.96 19.62
N LYS A 584 5.99 -2.49 19.63
CA LYS A 584 6.44 -3.57 18.73
C LYS A 584 5.62 -4.85 18.81
N ARG A 585 4.79 -5.02 19.85
CA ARG A 585 3.85 -6.14 19.94
C ARG A 585 2.77 -6.06 18.86
N PHE A 586 2.49 -4.87 18.32
CA PHE A 586 1.57 -4.66 17.20
C PHE A 586 2.19 -5.05 15.86
N ASN A 587 2.64 -6.30 15.68
CA ASN A 587 3.21 -6.76 14.42
C ASN A 587 2.26 -7.71 13.66
N LEU A 588 2.31 -7.65 12.33
CA LEU A 588 1.40 -8.41 11.47
C LEU A 588 1.56 -9.92 11.60
N LEU A 589 2.78 -10.41 11.77
CA LEU A 589 3.05 -11.84 11.85
C LEU A 589 2.45 -12.45 13.11
N ASP A 590 2.60 -11.79 14.26
CA ASP A 590 2.01 -12.22 15.52
C ASP A 590 0.50 -12.12 15.49
N MET A 591 -0.07 -11.06 14.90
CA MET A 591 -1.52 -10.96 14.69
C MET A 591 -2.03 -12.15 13.85
N TYR A 592 -1.40 -12.39 12.69
CA TYR A 592 -1.72 -13.48 11.78
C TYR A 592 -1.65 -14.84 12.47
N ASN A 593 -0.52 -15.13 13.13
CA ASN A 593 -0.30 -16.39 13.82
C ASN A 593 -1.26 -16.58 15.00
N TRP A 594 -1.52 -15.51 15.77
CA TRP A 594 -2.43 -15.56 16.90
C TRP A 594 -3.84 -15.89 16.45
N ILE A 595 -4.37 -15.22 15.42
CA ILE A 595 -5.71 -15.50 14.88
C ILE A 595 -5.79 -16.95 14.40
N ARG A 596 -4.84 -17.39 13.57
CA ARG A 596 -4.83 -18.77 13.05
C ARG A 596 -4.82 -19.84 14.14
N ALA A 597 -4.06 -19.61 15.21
CA ALA A 597 -3.99 -20.54 16.32
C ALA A 597 -5.35 -20.71 17.04
N GLY A 598 -6.26 -19.72 16.96
CA GLY A 598 -7.62 -19.83 17.48
C GLY A 598 -8.46 -20.87 16.74
N TYR A 599 -8.32 -20.95 15.41
CA TYR A 599 -9.10 -21.82 14.53
C TYR A 599 -8.48 -23.20 14.31
N ARG A 600 -7.47 -23.57 15.08
CA ARG A 600 -6.89 -24.92 15.02
C ARG A 600 -7.89 -25.92 15.63
N PRO A 601 -8.38 -26.93 14.89
CA PRO A 601 -9.19 -27.99 15.47
C PRO A 601 -8.39 -28.75 16.53
N GLN A 602 -8.95 -28.90 17.73
CA GLN A 602 -8.38 -29.72 18.81
C GLN A 602 -8.92 -31.15 18.79
N ASN A 603 -10.12 -31.34 18.24
CA ASN A 603 -10.70 -32.65 18.06
C ASN A 603 -10.03 -33.38 16.89
N ALA A 604 -9.31 -34.48 17.17
CA ALA A 604 -8.65 -35.28 16.13
C ALA A 604 -9.62 -35.78 15.04
N ALA A 605 -10.87 -36.09 15.40
CA ALA A 605 -11.89 -36.51 14.45
C ALA A 605 -12.28 -35.38 13.47
N ALA A 606 -12.09 -34.13 13.89
CA ALA A 606 -12.33 -32.93 13.09
C ALA A 606 -11.07 -32.35 12.45
N ALA A 607 -9.88 -32.92 12.72
CA ALA A 607 -8.57 -32.39 12.30
C ALA A 607 -7.89 -33.21 11.19
N LEU A 608 -8.32 -34.46 10.98
CA LEU A 608 -7.70 -35.42 10.05
C LEU A 608 -8.60 -35.73 8.86
N MET A 609 -7.98 -35.85 7.69
CA MET A 609 -8.60 -36.35 6.47
C MET A 609 -9.08 -37.79 6.64
N GLN A 610 -10.15 -38.11 5.93
CA GLN A 610 -10.86 -39.39 6.05
C GLN A 610 -10.74 -40.27 4.81
N ASP A 611 -10.15 -39.76 3.74
CA ASP A 611 -9.83 -40.50 2.51
C ASP A 611 -8.66 -41.51 2.68
N GLY A 612 -8.16 -41.67 3.91
CA GLY A 612 -7.02 -42.54 4.22
C GLY A 612 -5.66 -41.94 3.88
N SER A 613 -5.60 -40.70 3.37
CA SER A 613 -4.34 -40.03 2.99
C SER A 613 -3.50 -39.57 4.19
N GLY A 614 -4.07 -39.55 5.40
CA GLY A 614 -3.40 -39.05 6.60
C GLY A 614 -3.18 -37.53 6.62
N GLY A 615 -3.79 -36.78 5.70
CA GLY A 615 -3.68 -35.33 5.64
C GLY A 615 -4.52 -34.58 6.69
N THR A 616 -4.41 -33.24 6.71
CA THR A 616 -5.17 -32.36 7.62
C THR A 616 -6.39 -31.69 6.97
N ILE A 617 -7.38 -31.30 7.77
CA ILE A 617 -8.61 -30.63 7.31
C ILE A 617 -8.78 -29.22 7.91
N GLY A 618 -9.39 -28.31 7.16
CA GLY A 618 -9.51 -26.90 7.52
C GLY A 618 -8.16 -26.16 7.50
N ALA A 619 -8.20 -24.88 7.85
CA ALA A 619 -6.99 -24.06 7.90
C ALA A 619 -6.12 -24.47 9.09
N ILE A 620 -4.98 -25.10 8.83
CA ILE A 620 -4.10 -25.62 9.87
C ILE A 620 -2.85 -24.72 10.08
N HIS A 621 -2.25 -24.93 11.24
CA HIS A 621 -1.10 -24.33 11.94
C HIS A 621 0.09 -23.81 11.10
N PRO A 622 0.78 -22.72 11.54
CA PRO A 622 1.96 -22.14 10.87
C PRO A 622 3.18 -23.07 10.73
N LEU A 623 3.39 -23.99 11.68
CA LEU A 623 4.61 -24.82 11.75
C LEU A 623 4.88 -25.70 10.51
N TYR A 624 3.87 -25.96 9.66
CA TYR A 624 4.04 -26.81 8.47
C TYR A 624 4.14 -26.03 7.16
N ALA A 625 3.80 -24.73 7.12
CA ALA A 625 3.62 -24.02 5.86
C ALA A 625 4.65 -22.89 5.61
N PHE A 626 5.27 -22.30 6.64
CA PHE A 626 6.03 -21.05 6.45
C PHE A 626 7.37 -20.93 7.21
N GLU A 627 7.76 -21.92 8.04
CA GLU A 627 8.94 -21.83 8.93
C GLU A 627 10.29 -21.63 8.22
N THR A 628 10.43 -22.04 6.96
CA THR A 628 11.71 -21.94 6.24
C THR A 628 12.06 -20.52 5.81
N LEU A 629 11.09 -19.60 5.73
CA LEU A 629 11.30 -18.19 5.37
C LEU A 629 11.43 -17.27 6.58
N ASP A 630 10.81 -17.61 7.73
CA ASP A 630 10.82 -16.76 8.93
C ASP A 630 12.24 -16.60 9.55
N ARG A 631 13.16 -17.57 9.34
CA ARG A 631 14.58 -17.41 9.71
C ARG A 631 15.33 -16.38 8.86
N VAL A 632 14.85 -16.10 7.64
CA VAL A 632 15.45 -15.09 6.75
C VAL A 632 14.95 -13.68 7.08
N TYR A 633 13.69 -13.54 7.53
CA TYR A 633 13.12 -12.24 7.92
C TYR A 633 13.74 -11.68 9.20
N GLN A 634 14.06 -12.52 10.19
CA GLN A 634 14.80 -12.08 11.39
C GLN A 634 16.27 -11.70 11.11
N ALA A 635 16.82 -12.11 9.97
CA ALA A 635 18.21 -11.85 9.60
C ALA A 635 18.42 -10.56 8.76
N SER A 636 17.35 -9.80 8.47
CA SER A 636 17.49 -8.50 7.80
C SER A 636 18.07 -7.47 8.78
N PRO A 637 19.16 -6.76 8.45
CA PRO A 637 19.97 -6.00 9.41
C PRO A 637 19.33 -4.73 10.02
N GLY A 638 18.01 -4.57 9.90
CA GLY A 638 17.22 -3.57 10.65
C GLY A 638 16.45 -4.14 11.85
N PHE A 639 16.46 -5.46 12.06
CA PHE A 639 15.60 -6.15 13.04
C PHE A 639 16.38 -6.92 14.13
N LEU A 640 17.63 -6.54 14.41
CA LEU A 640 18.32 -7.02 15.61
C LEU A 640 17.74 -6.32 16.85
N VAL A 641 16.65 -6.85 17.37
CA VAL A 641 16.26 -6.64 18.77
C VAL A 641 16.93 -7.74 19.58
N ASN A 642 17.83 -7.29 20.45
CA ASN A 642 18.44 -8.03 21.54
C ASN A 642 17.33 -8.75 22.33
N ASN A 643 17.21 -10.07 22.17
CA ASN A 643 16.36 -10.89 23.04
C ASN A 643 17.07 -11.08 24.37
N GLY A 644 16.84 -10.13 25.27
CA GLY A 644 17.12 -10.29 26.69
C GLY A 644 15.87 -9.92 27.47
N PHE A 645 14.99 -10.90 27.70
CA PHE A 645 14.28 -11.20 28.95
C PHE A 645 13.60 -12.55 28.82
#